data_AF-A0A8B5WR47-F1
#
_entry.id   AF-A0A8B5WR47-F1
#
_cell.length_a   1.000
_cell.length_b   1.000
_cell.length_c   1.000
_cell.angle_alpha   90.00
_cell.angle_beta   90.00
_cell.angle_gamma   90.00
#
_symmetry.space_group_name_H-M   'P 1'
#
loop_
_entity.id
_entity.type
_entity.pdbx_description
1 polymer ?
#
loop_
_entity_poly.entity_id
_entity_poly.type
_entity_poly.pdbx_seq_one_letter_code
_entity_poly.pdbx_strand_id
1 'polypeptide(L)'
;MRTGCAGTSSRARITPRSATTESRGSSRSRGPRPCVTSQSNFRRCTRVILNCRPRSPRRCTARTTVRSCRVGESVSLGVIGSRPRITAGCAAAGAIVLAAFAVVLATPLPRPLFADEYSLVVADRDGEVLRLYMNRDEQWTFPPATDAPIPDNLRVAVTTFEDRYFALHPGVNPYAIARAMRQNLRSGRRVSGASTITMQLARLADPKPRTIGSKILEVFQALKIELLHSKGEILAAYLENAPYGGNIRGYRTAAAMYFEKGAEELTWAEAATLAVLPNAPSLVSPVRDPAVLRDRRDRLLTALHRNGKIDADTLHSALAEPVPSGRIATPLDAPHLADRIRRDLTRSGRSTSAVVRTSIDGAIQRSVATAAERHATYLASLGVKNVSALVVDTRTGEARAYVGSQDYLAHDAAGTVDGLLGARSTGSILKPFLYALAIDDGMMIAESMIPDIPSHFGAFTPQNPDKSFRGLVSMRDALILSLNIPPARILAEYGLGAFHTFLGAAGITTLVRTPSDYGLPMILGGVEATPWDVARIFRGLANRGDFGSITYLPRDAPQKAPRLVSPGAALIVLDVLRDVSRPGVETHWARFAGSFPIAWKTGTSYGQRDAWAVGVSPDWTIVVWAGNFTGEGNRNLTSTSGAGTLLFDIFNLLPKDPTNAWFEPALGDFVEVEIVQSTGYRATRHTTDTVRARAPSGARPLASDPYHATIHVTKDGAFRVTSECWVPGEYDEQTVVVYPPAIAQYLRGAGRLIRPIPPVAPDCIVTDSRAVAITYPTDGARIFLPRDLDGTTQNIVVRAAHRDRGGALFWYLNDEYVGPTESDHTRAFELPAGTHTIAVIDRHGNTATASFHVASHAEQ
;
A
#
# COMPACT_ATOMS: atom_id res chain seq x y z
N MET A 1 -60.84 -16.89 8.05
CA MET A 1 -60.88 -17.48 9.40
C MET A 1 -59.66 -16.90 10.14
N ARG A 2 -59.70 -16.18 11.28
CA ARG A 2 -60.38 -16.41 12.60
C ARG A 2 -60.01 -17.79 13.16
N THR A 3 -59.39 -17.98 14.33
CA THR A 3 -59.04 -17.16 15.53
C THR A 3 -57.77 -17.72 16.23
N GLY A 4 -57.09 -17.11 17.21
CA GLY A 4 -57.20 -15.79 17.89
C GLY A 4 -56.61 -15.82 19.33
N CYS A 5 -56.39 -14.63 19.95
CA CYS A 5 -56.08 -14.38 21.39
C CYS A 5 -54.69 -14.83 21.94
N ALA A 6 -54.05 -14.22 22.96
CA ALA A 6 -54.20 -12.93 23.70
C ALA A 6 -52.77 -12.42 24.09
N GLY A 7 -52.50 -11.14 24.43
CA GLY A 7 -52.70 -10.50 25.75
C GLY A 7 -51.46 -10.69 26.68
N THR A 8 -50.88 -9.72 27.41
CA THR A 8 -51.23 -8.29 27.65
C THR A 8 -50.01 -7.47 28.16
N SER A 9 -50.19 -6.16 28.34
CA SER A 9 -49.26 -5.10 28.83
C SER A 9 -48.54 -5.39 30.18
N SER A 10 -47.51 -4.63 30.67
CA SER A 10 -47.42 -3.15 30.75
C SER A 10 -46.08 -2.62 31.36
N ARG A 11 -45.84 -1.29 31.26
CA ARG A 11 -45.03 -0.35 32.11
C ARG A 11 -43.55 -0.69 32.45
N ALA A 12 -42.52 0.18 32.49
CA ALA A 12 -42.26 1.62 32.32
C ALA A 12 -41.62 2.29 33.57
N ARG A 13 -40.35 2.73 33.42
CA ARG A 13 -39.54 3.73 34.20
C ARG A 13 -39.40 3.59 35.73
N ILE A 14 -38.17 3.82 36.24
CA ILE A 14 -37.81 4.87 37.23
C ILE A 14 -36.27 4.95 37.39
N THR A 15 -35.76 6.10 37.85
CA THR A 15 -34.33 6.46 38.07
C THR A 15 -34.13 6.89 39.56
N PRO A 16 -33.16 7.75 39.98
CA PRO A 16 -31.68 7.74 39.90
C PRO A 16 -31.00 7.76 41.30
N ARG A 17 -29.65 7.78 41.37
CA ARG A 17 -28.79 8.43 42.40
C ARG A 17 -27.43 8.76 41.74
N SER A 18 -26.78 9.93 41.77
CA SER A 18 -26.43 10.94 42.82
C SER A 18 -25.25 10.53 43.74
N ALA A 19 -24.28 11.36 44.16
CA ALA A 19 -23.64 12.61 43.65
C ALA A 19 -22.59 13.11 44.70
N THR A 20 -21.40 13.58 44.26
CA THR A 20 -20.25 14.16 45.04
C THR A 20 -19.24 14.83 44.06
N THR A 21 -18.32 15.80 44.28
CA THR A 21 -17.84 16.71 45.38
C THR A 21 -17.12 16.10 46.61
N GLU A 22 -16.03 16.65 47.18
CA GLU A 22 -15.06 17.76 46.92
C GLU A 22 -13.72 17.44 47.67
N SER A 23 -12.54 18.09 47.51
CA SER A 23 -11.84 18.79 46.41
C SER A 23 -10.42 19.28 46.89
N ARG A 24 -9.68 20.01 46.03
CA ARG A 24 -8.46 20.84 46.31
C ARG A 24 -7.12 20.18 46.71
N GLY A 25 -6.03 20.88 46.36
CA GLY A 25 -4.67 20.76 46.95
C GLY A 25 -3.62 19.99 46.12
N SER A 26 -2.55 20.50 45.47
CA SER A 26 -1.89 21.80 45.22
C SER A 26 -0.37 21.76 45.54
N SER A 27 0.51 21.70 44.54
CA SER A 27 1.92 22.22 44.52
C SER A 27 2.54 21.88 43.14
N ARG A 28 3.21 22.75 42.38
CA ARG A 28 4.31 23.72 42.57
C ARG A 28 5.73 23.12 42.44
N SER A 29 6.35 23.34 41.28
CA SER A 29 7.77 23.74 41.14
C SER A 29 7.93 24.64 39.88
N ARG A 30 9.07 25.31 39.70
CA ARG A 30 9.29 26.34 38.64
C ARG A 30 10.73 26.39 38.12
N GLY A 31 10.89 26.28 36.79
CA GLY A 31 12.00 26.91 36.02
C GLY A 31 13.43 26.43 36.34
N PRO A 32 14.48 27.15 35.87
CA PRO A 32 14.46 28.37 35.04
C PRO A 32 15.18 28.23 33.67
N ARG A 33 15.18 29.32 32.88
CA ARG A 33 16.11 29.54 31.74
C ARG A 33 17.38 30.26 32.22
N PRO A 34 18.48 30.19 31.44
CA PRO A 34 19.41 31.31 31.33
C PRO A 34 19.57 31.81 29.88
N CYS A 35 20.02 33.06 29.75
CA CYS A 35 20.71 33.61 28.58
C CYS A 35 22.07 34.13 29.05
N VAL A 36 23.12 34.10 28.21
CA VAL A 36 24.19 35.12 28.12
C VAL A 36 25.15 34.79 26.96
N THR A 37 25.94 35.78 26.55
CA THR A 37 26.82 35.83 25.37
C THR A 37 28.09 34.98 25.47
N SER A 38 28.70 34.62 24.32
CA SER A 38 29.93 35.30 23.84
C SER A 38 30.53 34.66 22.57
N GLN A 39 31.69 35.17 22.15
CA GLN A 39 32.34 35.07 20.84
C GLN A 39 33.05 33.72 20.60
N SER A 40 33.23 33.36 19.32
CA SER A 40 34.56 32.97 18.80
C SER A 40 34.61 33.06 17.26
N ASN A 41 35.81 33.23 16.71
CA ASN A 41 36.07 33.33 15.27
C ASN A 41 36.57 31.99 14.72
N PHE A 42 36.36 31.71 13.43
CA PHE A 42 37.43 31.14 12.60
C PHE A 42 37.36 31.62 11.14
N ARG A 43 38.52 31.71 10.47
CA ARG A 43 38.70 32.21 9.11
C ARG A 43 39.06 31.09 8.12
N ARG A 44 38.54 31.19 6.88
CA ARG A 44 39.24 31.03 5.58
C ARG A 44 38.27 31.57 4.51
N CYS A 45 38.57 32.53 3.63
CA CYS A 45 39.76 32.84 2.81
C CYS A 45 39.97 31.90 1.61
N THR A 46 39.37 32.27 0.47
CA THR A 46 39.89 32.00 -0.88
C THR A 46 39.84 33.29 -1.72
N ARG A 47 40.66 33.37 -2.77
CA ARG A 47 41.08 34.57 -3.56
C ARG A 47 41.09 34.15 -5.07
N VAL A 48 41.22 34.97 -6.12
CA VAL A 48 41.88 36.28 -6.41
C VAL A 48 41.09 37.02 -7.52
N ILE A 49 41.72 37.96 -8.26
CA ILE A 49 41.30 38.58 -9.55
C ILE A 49 40.24 39.71 -9.39
N LEU A 50 40.42 40.94 -9.91
CA LEU A 50 41.62 41.58 -10.50
C LEU A 50 41.62 43.13 -10.30
N ASN A 51 42.18 43.89 -11.25
CA ASN A 51 42.41 45.34 -11.30
C ASN A 51 41.34 46.07 -12.17
N CYS A 52 41.26 47.41 -12.32
CA CYS A 52 42.21 48.49 -11.98
C CYS A 52 41.55 49.87 -11.67
N ARG A 53 42.37 50.92 -11.52
CA ARG A 53 42.04 52.31 -11.10
C ARG A 53 42.12 53.34 -12.29
N PRO A 54 42.31 54.67 -12.11
CA PRO A 54 41.28 55.69 -11.80
C PRO A 54 41.37 56.96 -12.70
N ARG A 55 40.55 58.01 -12.45
CA ARG A 55 40.97 59.44 -12.56
C ARG A 55 39.98 60.45 -11.94
N SER A 56 40.50 61.66 -11.68
CA SER A 56 39.84 62.93 -11.27
C SER A 56 40.56 64.07 -12.07
N PRO A 57 40.45 65.42 -11.86
CA PRO A 57 39.79 66.20 -10.79
C PRO A 57 39.15 67.60 -11.19
N ARG A 58 38.75 68.41 -10.18
CA ARG A 58 38.50 69.90 -10.22
C ARG A 58 37.32 70.34 -11.13
N ARG A 59 36.74 71.56 -11.09
CA ARG A 59 36.84 72.87 -10.36
C ARG A 59 35.42 73.18 -9.76
N CYS A 60 35.05 74.25 -9.04
CA CYS A 60 35.66 75.47 -8.47
C CYS A 60 34.84 75.92 -7.20
N THR A 61 34.88 77.21 -6.80
CA THR A 61 34.12 77.79 -5.65
C THR A 61 33.66 79.22 -5.90
N ALA A 62 32.52 79.64 -5.33
CA ALA A 62 32.22 81.05 -5.02
C ALA A 62 31.20 81.16 -3.85
N ARG A 63 31.34 82.21 -3.01
CA ARG A 63 30.44 82.59 -1.92
C ARG A 63 30.11 84.08 -2.11
N THR A 64 28.84 84.46 -1.96
CA THR A 64 28.49 85.86 -1.68
C THR A 64 27.31 85.93 -0.72
N THR A 65 27.47 86.69 0.36
CA THR A 65 26.42 87.03 1.33
C THR A 65 25.94 88.46 1.11
N VAL A 66 24.70 88.79 1.48
CA VAL A 66 24.32 90.10 2.03
C VAL A 66 22.99 89.98 2.80
N ARG A 67 22.74 90.89 3.74
CA ARG A 67 21.53 90.94 4.59
C ARG A 67 20.44 91.87 4.02
N SER A 68 19.19 91.57 4.39
CA SER A 68 18.08 92.49 4.73
C SER A 68 17.90 93.81 3.99
N CYS A 69 16.65 94.05 3.56
CA CYS A 69 15.98 95.31 3.93
C CYS A 69 14.46 95.11 4.06
N ARG A 70 13.80 95.95 4.87
CA ARG A 70 12.34 96.11 4.84
C ARG A 70 12.01 97.29 3.92
N VAL A 71 11.08 97.08 3.00
CA VAL A 71 10.11 98.10 2.57
C VAL A 71 8.78 97.36 2.44
N GLY A 72 7.67 98.01 2.76
CA GLY A 72 6.34 97.49 2.49
C GLY A 72 5.47 98.62 1.98
N GLU A 73 4.60 98.31 1.02
CA GLU A 73 3.47 99.18 0.71
C GLU A 73 2.33 98.35 0.09
N SER A 74 1.12 98.90 0.15
CA SER A 74 -0.12 98.19 -0.16
C SER A 74 -0.62 98.49 -1.57
N VAL A 75 -0.96 97.45 -2.34
CA VAL A 75 -1.85 97.59 -3.50
C VAL A 75 -3.02 96.61 -3.35
N SER A 76 -4.20 97.16 -3.10
CA SER A 76 -5.47 96.42 -3.02
C SER A 76 -6.13 96.34 -4.40
N LEU A 77 -6.53 95.16 -4.85
CA LEU A 77 -7.31 95.01 -6.08
C LEU A 77 -8.36 93.88 -6.01
N GLY A 78 -9.64 94.26 -6.16
CA GLY A 78 -10.66 93.46 -6.83
C GLY A 78 -11.09 92.11 -6.22
N VAL A 79 -11.75 92.11 -5.06
CA VAL A 79 -12.58 90.96 -4.67
C VAL A 79 -13.88 90.97 -5.48
N ILE A 80 -13.98 90.11 -6.50
CA ILE A 80 -15.26 89.73 -7.11
C ILE A 80 -15.80 88.51 -6.35
N GLY A 81 -16.90 88.70 -5.60
CA GLY A 81 -17.36 87.72 -4.60
C GLY A 81 -18.17 86.55 -5.18
N SER A 82 -17.74 85.31 -4.92
CA SER A 82 -18.49 84.09 -5.25
C SER A 82 -18.57 83.08 -4.07
N ARG A 83 -19.54 83.34 -3.17
CA ARG A 83 -20.15 82.36 -2.22
C ARG A 83 -19.18 81.41 -1.44
N PRO A 84 -18.49 81.89 -0.38
CA PRO A 84 -17.53 81.09 0.40
C PRO A 84 -18.13 79.92 1.21
N ARG A 85 -19.46 79.84 1.38
CA ARG A 85 -20.11 78.75 2.14
C ARG A 85 -20.06 77.39 1.45
N ILE A 86 -19.86 77.33 0.12
CA ILE A 86 -19.76 76.06 -0.62
C ILE A 86 -18.33 75.52 -0.58
N THR A 87 -17.33 76.37 -0.81
CA THR A 87 -15.91 75.99 -0.84
C THR A 87 -15.41 75.46 0.51
N ALA A 88 -15.82 76.08 1.62
CA ALA A 88 -15.49 75.58 2.97
C ALA A 88 -16.06 74.17 3.24
N GLY A 89 -17.30 73.90 2.81
CA GLY A 89 -17.92 72.58 2.92
C GLY A 89 -17.21 71.52 2.07
N CYS A 90 -16.83 71.86 0.84
CA CYS A 90 -16.05 70.97 -0.03
C CYS A 90 -14.65 70.66 0.54
N ALA A 91 -13.98 71.64 1.14
CA ALA A 91 -12.67 71.44 1.77
C ALA A 91 -12.77 70.49 2.99
N ALA A 92 -13.76 70.67 3.85
CA ALA A 92 -14.01 69.78 4.99
C ALA A 92 -14.36 68.35 4.55
N ALA A 93 -15.23 68.20 3.54
CA ALA A 93 -15.56 66.89 2.96
C ALA A 93 -14.32 66.20 2.34
N GLY A 94 -13.48 66.95 1.62
CA GLY A 94 -12.21 66.45 1.07
C GLY A 94 -11.24 65.96 2.15
N ALA A 95 -11.11 66.71 3.25
CA ALA A 95 -10.28 66.32 4.39
C ALA A 95 -10.79 65.04 5.07
N ILE A 96 -12.12 64.87 5.21
CA ILE A 96 -12.74 63.66 5.76
C ILE A 96 -12.50 62.45 4.85
N VAL A 97 -12.60 62.61 3.52
CA VAL A 97 -12.30 61.55 2.55
C VAL A 97 -10.81 61.16 2.58
N LEU A 98 -9.90 62.14 2.68
CA LEU A 98 -8.46 61.90 2.84
C LEU A 98 -8.14 61.18 4.15
N ALA A 99 -8.77 61.57 5.27
CA ALA A 99 -8.61 60.89 6.55
C ALA A 99 -9.14 59.44 6.51
N ALA A 100 -10.31 59.22 5.90
CA ALA A 100 -10.86 57.88 5.71
C ALA A 100 -9.97 56.99 4.84
N PHE A 101 -9.40 57.53 3.75
CA PHE A 101 -8.45 56.80 2.91
C PHE A 101 -7.13 56.52 3.63
N ALA A 102 -6.61 57.47 4.41
CA ALA A 102 -5.43 57.27 5.25
C ALA A 102 -5.65 56.17 6.31
N VAL A 103 -6.84 56.09 6.92
CA VAL A 103 -7.22 55.00 7.83
C VAL A 103 -7.29 53.65 7.09
N VAL A 104 -7.86 53.60 5.89
CA VAL A 104 -7.88 52.35 5.09
C VAL A 104 -6.48 51.95 4.60
N LEU A 105 -5.58 52.89 4.36
CA LEU A 105 -4.16 52.61 4.11
C LEU A 105 -3.42 52.10 5.36
N ALA A 106 -3.74 52.65 6.54
CA ALA A 106 -3.08 52.34 7.81
C ALA A 106 -3.52 51.01 8.44
N THR A 107 -4.69 50.46 8.10
CA THR A 107 -4.99 49.05 8.42
C THR A 107 -4.02 48.14 7.65
N PRO A 108 -3.65 46.96 8.14
CA PRO A 108 -3.04 45.94 7.29
C PRO A 108 -4.05 45.43 6.25
N LEU A 109 -3.58 45.00 5.08
CA LEU A 109 -4.32 44.03 4.27
C LEU A 109 -3.99 42.62 4.79
N PRO A 110 -4.90 41.63 4.63
CA PRO A 110 -4.56 40.23 4.83
C PRO A 110 -3.32 39.84 4.01
N ARG A 111 -2.46 39.01 4.61
CA ARG A 111 -1.29 38.41 3.97
C ARG A 111 -1.23 36.92 4.36
N PRO A 112 -1.48 35.98 3.44
CA PRO A 112 -1.96 36.16 2.05
C PRO A 112 -3.31 36.90 1.93
N LEU A 113 -3.61 37.41 0.73
CA LEU A 113 -4.81 38.23 0.45
C LEU A 113 -6.12 37.42 0.59
N PHE A 114 -6.02 36.11 0.40
CA PHE A 114 -7.04 35.08 0.63
C PHE A 114 -6.47 34.05 1.60
N ALA A 115 -7.33 33.28 2.28
CA ALA A 115 -6.86 32.12 3.05
C ALA A 115 -6.49 30.96 2.10
N ASP A 116 -5.48 30.17 2.47
CA ASP A 116 -5.01 28.99 1.71
C ASP A 116 -5.95 27.78 1.87
N GLU A 117 -7.23 27.99 1.62
CA GLU A 117 -8.33 27.01 1.66
C GLU A 117 -8.53 26.43 0.25
N TYR A 118 -7.65 25.51 -0.17
CA TYR A 118 -7.67 24.86 -1.49
C TYR A 118 -8.15 23.40 -1.40
N SER A 119 -8.54 22.82 -2.54
CA SER A 119 -8.83 21.40 -2.69
C SER A 119 -7.58 20.53 -2.46
N LEU A 120 -7.78 19.35 -1.88
CA LEU A 120 -6.78 18.27 -1.95
C LEU A 120 -6.81 17.67 -3.36
N VAL A 121 -5.73 17.84 -4.11
CA VAL A 121 -5.48 17.17 -5.38
C VAL A 121 -4.56 15.99 -5.13
N VAL A 122 -5.01 14.77 -5.41
CA VAL A 122 -4.15 13.58 -5.46
C VAL A 122 -3.85 13.31 -6.92
N ALA A 123 -2.57 13.38 -7.28
CA ALA A 123 -2.08 13.26 -8.64
C ALA A 123 -1.23 11.99 -8.81
N ASP A 124 -1.14 11.50 -10.04
CA ASP A 124 -0.23 10.43 -10.42
C ASP A 124 1.23 10.93 -10.48
N ARG A 125 2.15 10.03 -10.82
CA ARG A 125 3.59 10.27 -10.92
C ARG A 125 3.98 11.45 -11.82
N ASP A 126 3.24 11.67 -12.91
CA ASP A 126 3.60 12.63 -13.94
C ASP A 126 2.85 13.95 -13.71
N GLY A 127 1.63 13.90 -13.15
CA GLY A 127 0.89 15.04 -12.65
C GLY A 127 -0.63 14.96 -12.85
N GLU A 128 -1.12 13.90 -13.48
CA GLU A 128 -2.53 13.75 -13.83
C GLU A 128 -3.40 13.55 -12.59
N VAL A 129 -4.60 14.14 -12.58
CA VAL A 129 -5.47 14.12 -11.39
C VAL A 129 -6.12 12.74 -11.24
N LEU A 130 -5.63 11.94 -10.29
CA LEU A 130 -6.26 10.68 -9.90
C LEU A 130 -7.57 10.94 -9.12
N ARG A 131 -7.51 11.88 -8.16
CA ARG A 131 -8.65 12.21 -7.31
C ARG A 131 -8.62 13.66 -6.83
N LEU A 132 -9.80 14.26 -6.72
CA LEU A 132 -10.01 15.59 -6.17
C LEU A 132 -10.98 15.57 -4.99
N TYR A 133 -10.75 16.43 -4.00
CA TYR A 133 -11.68 16.67 -2.88
C TYR A 133 -12.04 18.16 -2.76
N MET A 134 -13.24 18.46 -2.28
CA MET A 134 -13.63 19.83 -1.93
C MET A 134 -12.82 20.35 -0.74
N ASN A 135 -12.62 21.67 -0.67
CA ASN A 135 -12.05 22.36 0.49
C ASN A 135 -13.09 22.44 1.65
N ARG A 136 -12.79 23.17 2.73
CA ARG A 136 -13.71 23.33 3.87
C ARG A 136 -14.93 24.20 3.59
N ASP A 137 -14.86 25.08 2.59
CA ASP A 137 -15.99 25.88 2.11
C ASP A 137 -16.96 25.08 1.22
N GLU A 138 -16.79 23.75 1.13
CA GLU A 138 -17.43 22.85 0.16
C GLU A 138 -17.14 23.25 -1.31
N GLN A 139 -16.04 23.95 -1.58
CA GLN A 139 -15.67 24.44 -2.91
C GLN A 139 -14.60 23.57 -3.57
N TRP A 140 -14.71 23.44 -4.88
CA TRP A 140 -13.63 22.97 -5.74
C TRP A 140 -12.71 24.15 -6.06
N THR A 141 -11.46 24.11 -5.61
CA THR A 141 -10.45 25.14 -5.88
C THR A 141 -9.08 24.49 -6.04
N PHE A 142 -8.52 24.43 -7.25
CA PHE A 142 -7.13 23.98 -7.38
C PHE A 142 -6.16 24.93 -6.63
N PRO A 143 -5.09 24.42 -6.00
CA PRO A 143 -4.00 25.24 -5.49
C PRO A 143 -3.40 26.15 -6.59
N PRO A 144 -2.87 27.33 -6.22
CA PRO A 144 -2.32 28.29 -7.18
C PRO A 144 -1.06 27.73 -7.85
N ALA A 145 -0.89 28.04 -9.13
CA ALA A 145 0.24 27.59 -9.93
C ALA A 145 1.24 28.73 -10.10
N THR A 146 2.16 28.87 -9.14
CA THR A 146 3.09 30.02 -8.99
C THR A 146 3.85 30.39 -10.27
N ASP A 147 4.16 29.40 -11.11
CA ASP A 147 4.99 29.55 -12.31
C ASP A 147 4.18 29.53 -13.63
N ALA A 148 2.85 29.40 -13.57
CA ALA A 148 2.00 29.26 -14.76
C ALA A 148 1.40 30.61 -15.21
N PRO A 149 1.69 31.09 -16.44
CA PRO A 149 1.10 32.33 -16.95
C PRO A 149 -0.39 32.19 -17.25
N ILE A 150 -1.14 33.30 -17.11
CA ILE A 150 -2.56 33.36 -17.50
C ILE A 150 -2.66 33.21 -19.03
N PRO A 151 -3.51 32.31 -19.57
CA PRO A 151 -3.75 32.17 -21.00
C PRO A 151 -4.14 33.48 -21.66
N ASP A 152 -3.51 33.80 -22.80
CA ASP A 152 -3.60 35.14 -23.38
C ASP A 152 -4.99 35.47 -23.95
N ASN A 153 -5.69 34.46 -24.46
CA ASN A 153 -7.09 34.55 -24.87
C ASN A 153 -8.03 34.82 -23.67
N LEU A 154 -7.84 34.13 -22.54
CA LEU A 154 -8.60 34.37 -21.30
C LEU A 154 -8.32 35.76 -20.73
N ARG A 155 -7.04 36.16 -20.69
CA ARG A 155 -6.60 37.51 -20.29
C ARG A 155 -7.28 38.60 -21.11
N VAL A 156 -7.34 38.43 -22.43
CA VAL A 156 -7.99 39.38 -23.36
C VAL A 156 -9.52 39.33 -23.26
N ALA A 157 -10.13 38.14 -23.13
CA ALA A 157 -11.57 37.98 -22.99
C ALA A 157 -12.10 38.62 -21.69
N VAL A 158 -11.49 38.31 -20.55
CA VAL A 158 -11.90 38.84 -19.23
C VAL A 158 -11.72 40.36 -19.16
N THR A 159 -10.57 40.88 -19.60
CA THR A 159 -10.36 42.34 -19.61
C THR A 159 -11.27 43.05 -20.62
N THR A 160 -11.63 42.43 -21.75
CA THR A 160 -12.61 43.02 -22.69
C THR A 160 -14.03 43.03 -22.13
N PHE A 161 -14.41 42.02 -21.35
CA PHE A 161 -15.77 41.85 -20.80
C PHE A 161 -16.01 42.62 -19.50
N GLU A 162 -15.19 42.39 -18.47
CA GLU A 162 -15.39 42.98 -17.14
C GLU A 162 -14.86 44.42 -17.05
N ASP A 163 -13.67 44.69 -17.61
CA ASP A 163 -12.98 45.96 -17.36
C ASP A 163 -12.03 46.41 -18.49
N ARG A 164 -12.63 46.91 -19.58
CA ARG A 164 -11.94 47.33 -20.82
C ARG A 164 -10.76 48.30 -20.61
N TYR A 165 -10.70 49.00 -19.48
CA TYR A 165 -9.64 49.97 -19.18
C TYR A 165 -8.73 49.53 -18.01
N PHE A 166 -8.77 48.26 -17.62
CA PHE A 166 -8.08 47.70 -16.45
C PHE A 166 -6.61 48.15 -16.32
N ALA A 167 -5.85 48.19 -17.41
CA ALA A 167 -4.45 48.59 -17.42
C ALA A 167 -4.20 50.10 -17.17
N LEU A 168 -5.22 50.96 -17.27
CA LEU A 168 -5.09 52.42 -17.36
C LEU A 168 -5.58 53.18 -16.11
N HIS A 169 -6.18 52.52 -15.12
CA HIS A 169 -6.69 53.18 -13.91
C HIS A 169 -6.15 52.56 -12.61
N PRO A 170 -5.99 53.34 -11.52
CA PRO A 170 -5.59 52.83 -10.21
C PRO A 170 -6.81 52.24 -9.49
N GLY A 171 -7.18 50.99 -9.79
CA GLY A 171 -8.24 50.24 -9.09
C GLY A 171 -9.68 50.70 -9.32
N VAL A 172 -9.91 51.96 -9.65
CA VAL A 172 -11.25 52.56 -9.81
C VAL A 172 -11.29 53.36 -11.10
N ASN A 173 -12.34 53.15 -11.90
CA ASN A 173 -12.48 53.71 -13.24
C ASN A 173 -13.49 54.88 -13.25
N PRO A 174 -13.05 56.16 -13.31
CA PRO A 174 -13.97 57.30 -13.23
C PRO A 174 -14.92 57.38 -14.42
N TYR A 175 -14.46 56.98 -15.62
CA TYR A 175 -15.28 56.92 -16.83
C TYR A 175 -16.39 55.88 -16.70
N ALA A 176 -16.11 54.70 -16.14
CA ALA A 176 -17.12 53.68 -15.87
C ALA A 176 -18.17 54.16 -14.85
N ILE A 177 -17.74 54.85 -13.78
CA ILE A 177 -18.66 55.46 -12.78
C ILE A 177 -19.56 56.50 -13.44
N ALA A 178 -18.99 57.48 -14.15
CA ALA A 178 -19.76 58.55 -14.81
C ALA A 178 -20.72 57.99 -15.88
N ARG A 179 -20.26 57.03 -16.68
CA ARG A 179 -21.07 56.31 -17.68
C ARG A 179 -22.25 55.59 -17.02
N ALA A 180 -21.98 54.80 -15.97
CA ALA A 180 -23.01 54.03 -15.28
C ALA A 180 -24.01 54.92 -14.55
N MET A 181 -23.57 55.99 -13.90
CA MET A 181 -24.44 56.97 -13.25
C MET A 181 -25.38 57.62 -14.27
N ARG A 182 -24.85 58.10 -15.40
CA ARG A 182 -25.65 58.68 -16.50
C ARG A 182 -26.63 57.69 -17.12
N GLN A 183 -26.25 56.41 -17.26
CA GLN A 183 -27.16 55.37 -17.76
C GLN A 183 -28.26 55.06 -16.74
N ASN A 184 -27.91 54.78 -15.48
CA ASN A 184 -28.85 54.43 -14.41
C ASN A 184 -29.86 55.56 -14.11
N LEU A 185 -29.44 56.84 -14.20
CA LEU A 185 -30.33 58.00 -14.10
C LEU A 185 -31.34 58.07 -15.26
N ARG A 186 -30.91 57.75 -16.49
CA ARG A 186 -31.79 57.74 -17.67
C ARG A 186 -32.76 56.55 -17.71
N SER A 187 -32.40 55.42 -17.09
CA SER A 187 -33.20 54.19 -17.12
C SER A 187 -34.12 53.99 -15.91
N GLY A 188 -34.08 54.84 -14.88
CA GLY A 188 -34.86 54.72 -13.64
C GLY A 188 -34.51 53.52 -12.75
N ARG A 189 -33.81 52.52 -13.30
CA ARG A 189 -33.32 51.29 -12.66
C ARG A 189 -31.83 51.12 -12.93
N ARG A 190 -31.14 50.29 -12.12
CA ARG A 190 -29.73 49.92 -12.37
C ARG A 190 -29.64 49.05 -13.63
N VAL A 191 -29.03 49.59 -14.69
CA VAL A 191 -28.77 48.91 -15.98
C VAL A 191 -27.27 48.74 -16.24
N SER A 192 -26.42 49.59 -15.68
CA SER A 192 -24.96 49.48 -15.79
C SER A 192 -24.26 49.37 -14.45
N GLY A 193 -23.31 48.44 -14.37
CA GLY A 193 -22.29 48.38 -13.32
C GLY A 193 -21.15 49.39 -13.54
N ALA A 194 -20.39 49.63 -12.47
CA ALA A 194 -19.18 50.45 -12.42
C ALA A 194 -18.10 49.84 -11.48
N SER A 195 -18.09 48.51 -11.35
CA SER A 195 -17.05 47.80 -10.62
C SER A 195 -15.94 47.41 -11.60
N THR A 196 -14.71 47.68 -11.23
CA THR A 196 -13.49 47.20 -11.92
C THR A 196 -13.13 45.78 -11.47
N ILE A 197 -12.19 45.13 -12.15
CA ILE A 197 -11.63 43.83 -11.69
C ILE A 197 -11.09 43.96 -10.26
N THR A 198 -10.32 45.02 -9.97
CA THR A 198 -9.72 45.27 -8.66
C THR A 198 -10.75 45.48 -7.54
N MET A 199 -11.87 46.16 -7.82
CA MET A 199 -12.98 46.29 -6.86
C MET A 199 -13.70 44.96 -6.62
N GLN A 200 -13.73 44.07 -7.62
CA GLN A 200 -14.28 42.72 -7.43
C GLN A 200 -13.32 41.82 -6.65
N LEU A 201 -12.00 41.96 -6.85
CA LEU A 201 -10.97 41.30 -6.06
C LEU A 201 -11.07 41.68 -4.57
N ALA A 202 -11.14 42.98 -4.27
CA ALA A 202 -11.34 43.48 -2.90
C ALA A 202 -12.59 42.88 -2.23
N ARG A 203 -13.71 42.84 -2.96
CA ARG A 203 -14.99 42.26 -2.52
C ARG A 203 -14.94 40.73 -2.31
N LEU A 204 -14.05 40.02 -3.01
CA LEU A 204 -13.83 38.58 -2.82
C LEU A 204 -12.94 38.30 -1.60
N ALA A 205 -11.91 39.12 -1.38
CA ALA A 205 -10.99 39.01 -0.24
C ALA A 205 -11.63 39.41 1.10
N ASP A 206 -12.59 40.35 1.09
CA ASP A 206 -13.27 40.85 2.29
C ASP A 206 -14.80 40.96 2.07
N PRO A 207 -15.54 39.83 2.05
CA PRO A 207 -16.95 39.80 1.67
C PRO A 207 -17.88 40.50 2.67
N LYS A 208 -18.67 41.47 2.20
CA LYS A 208 -19.55 42.30 3.05
C LYS A 208 -20.98 42.45 2.53
N PRO A 209 -21.97 42.73 3.41
CA PRO A 209 -23.34 43.03 3.02
C PRO A 209 -23.39 44.14 1.95
N ARG A 210 -24.31 44.05 0.98
CA ARG A 210 -24.30 44.87 -0.26
C ARG A 210 -24.83 46.29 -0.07
N THR A 211 -24.24 47.04 0.86
CA THR A 211 -24.59 48.43 1.20
C THR A 211 -23.77 49.46 0.39
N ILE A 212 -24.17 50.73 0.41
CA ILE A 212 -23.38 51.83 -0.16
C ILE A 212 -22.06 52.02 0.60
N GLY A 213 -22.07 51.88 1.94
CA GLY A 213 -20.86 51.97 2.75
C GLY A 213 -19.83 50.89 2.40
N SER A 214 -20.27 49.64 2.23
CA SER A 214 -19.43 48.54 1.76
C SER A 214 -18.82 48.85 0.39
N LYS A 215 -19.59 49.48 -0.51
CA LYS A 215 -19.11 49.85 -1.85
C LYS A 215 -18.05 50.96 -1.84
N ILE A 216 -18.10 51.85 -0.84
CA ILE A 216 -17.05 52.87 -0.60
C ILE A 216 -15.79 52.20 -0.02
N LEU A 217 -15.94 51.17 0.83
CA LEU A 217 -14.79 50.39 1.32
C LEU A 217 -14.13 49.58 0.19
N GLU A 218 -14.91 48.94 -0.69
CA GLU A 218 -14.40 48.27 -1.91
C GLU A 218 -13.55 49.22 -2.77
N VAL A 219 -13.94 50.50 -2.89
CA VAL A 219 -13.19 51.54 -3.61
C VAL A 219 -11.83 51.81 -2.96
N PHE A 220 -11.77 52.03 -1.65
CA PHE A 220 -10.52 52.30 -0.95
C PHE A 220 -9.61 51.06 -0.86
N GLN A 221 -10.18 49.86 -0.75
CA GLN A 221 -9.43 48.60 -0.80
C GLN A 221 -8.85 48.33 -2.20
N ALA A 222 -9.60 48.59 -3.27
CA ALA A 222 -9.09 48.47 -4.64
C ALA A 222 -7.91 49.42 -4.89
N LEU A 223 -8.03 50.70 -4.49
CA LEU A 223 -6.93 51.67 -4.55
C LEU A 223 -5.69 51.20 -3.79
N LYS A 224 -5.87 50.57 -2.63
CA LYS A 224 -4.79 50.04 -1.79
C LYS A 224 -4.12 48.80 -2.36
N ILE A 225 -4.88 47.89 -2.97
CA ILE A 225 -4.34 46.70 -3.66
C ILE A 225 -3.43 47.13 -4.82
N GLU A 226 -3.83 48.14 -5.59
CA GLU A 226 -3.07 48.68 -6.73
C GLU A 226 -1.80 49.46 -6.35
N LEU A 227 -1.63 49.77 -5.06
CA LEU A 227 -0.39 50.34 -4.52
C LEU A 227 0.59 49.27 -4.02
N LEU A 228 0.17 48.00 -3.94
CA LEU A 228 0.96 46.89 -3.41
C LEU A 228 1.20 45.74 -4.40
N HIS A 229 0.36 45.61 -5.44
CA HIS A 229 0.39 44.53 -6.42
C HIS A 229 0.34 45.06 -7.85
N SER A 230 1.05 44.40 -8.76
CA SER A 230 1.01 44.68 -10.19
C SER A 230 -0.31 44.26 -10.83
N LYS A 231 -0.60 44.79 -12.03
CA LYS A 231 -1.76 44.38 -12.85
C LYS A 231 -1.79 42.89 -13.17
N GLY A 232 -0.63 42.24 -13.23
CA GLY A 232 -0.52 40.78 -13.42
C GLY A 232 -1.02 40.01 -12.21
N GLU A 233 -0.47 40.31 -11.03
CA GLU A 233 -0.89 39.71 -9.75
C GLU A 233 -2.36 39.95 -9.45
N ILE A 234 -2.87 41.17 -9.69
CA ILE A 234 -4.28 41.53 -9.48
C ILE A 234 -5.21 40.69 -10.37
N LEU A 235 -4.83 40.47 -11.64
CA LEU A 235 -5.62 39.65 -12.55
C LEU A 235 -5.52 38.16 -12.19
N ALA A 236 -4.33 37.67 -11.83
CA ALA A 236 -4.13 36.28 -11.39
C ALA A 236 -4.99 35.98 -10.14
N ALA A 237 -4.82 36.77 -9.08
CA ALA A 237 -5.57 36.61 -7.84
C ALA A 237 -7.09 36.74 -8.03
N TYR A 238 -7.54 37.56 -8.99
CA TYR A 238 -8.95 37.62 -9.37
C TYR A 238 -9.40 36.34 -10.08
N LEU A 239 -8.67 35.88 -11.10
CA LEU A 239 -9.05 34.69 -11.87
C LEU A 239 -9.02 33.41 -11.04
N GLU A 240 -8.10 33.29 -10.06
CA GLU A 240 -7.98 32.16 -9.14
C GLU A 240 -9.07 32.15 -8.05
N ASN A 241 -9.63 33.31 -7.68
CA ASN A 241 -10.63 33.41 -6.60
C ASN A 241 -12.04 33.80 -7.07
N ALA A 242 -12.24 34.05 -8.37
CA ALA A 242 -13.55 34.27 -8.96
C ALA A 242 -14.40 32.98 -8.91
N PRO A 243 -15.71 33.08 -8.64
CA PRO A 243 -16.64 31.95 -8.72
C PRO A 243 -17.10 31.73 -10.18
N TYR A 244 -16.93 30.53 -10.70
CA TYR A 244 -17.29 30.18 -12.10
C TYR A 244 -18.64 29.44 -12.23
N GLY A 245 -19.32 29.17 -11.12
CA GLY A 245 -20.65 28.56 -11.11
C GLY A 245 -20.74 27.42 -10.09
N GLY A 246 -21.90 27.29 -9.45
CA GLY A 246 -22.08 26.33 -8.35
C GLY A 246 -21.05 26.55 -7.23
N ASN A 247 -20.26 25.52 -6.92
CA ASN A 247 -19.19 25.54 -5.93
C ASN A 247 -17.78 25.49 -6.57
N ILE A 248 -17.61 25.98 -7.81
CA ILE A 248 -16.30 26.08 -8.48
C ILE A 248 -15.69 27.47 -8.27
N ARG A 249 -14.48 27.51 -7.72
CA ARG A 249 -13.63 28.71 -7.57
C ARG A 249 -12.36 28.53 -8.40
N GLY A 250 -11.97 29.59 -9.12
CA GLY A 250 -10.74 29.64 -9.90
C GLY A 250 -10.83 29.12 -11.33
N TYR A 251 -10.19 29.84 -12.25
CA TYR A 251 -10.25 29.57 -13.70
C TYR A 251 -9.66 28.22 -14.09
N ARG A 252 -8.56 27.78 -13.46
CA ARG A 252 -7.95 26.45 -13.68
C ARG A 252 -8.91 25.33 -13.29
N THR A 253 -9.59 25.45 -12.14
CA THR A 253 -10.61 24.50 -11.71
C THR A 253 -11.80 24.48 -12.67
N ALA A 254 -12.21 25.65 -13.16
CA ALA A 254 -13.31 25.76 -14.12
C ALA A 254 -12.95 25.16 -15.50
N ALA A 255 -11.71 25.32 -15.97
CA ALA A 255 -11.22 24.71 -17.20
C ALA A 255 -11.33 23.17 -17.14
N ALA A 256 -10.75 22.56 -16.11
CA ALA A 256 -10.83 21.11 -15.90
C ALA A 256 -12.27 20.62 -15.74
N MET A 257 -13.12 21.31 -14.97
CA MET A 257 -14.48 20.85 -14.68
C MET A 257 -15.54 21.11 -15.77
N TYR A 258 -15.27 22.01 -16.72
CA TYR A 258 -16.18 22.30 -17.83
C TYR A 258 -15.69 21.78 -19.18
N PHE A 259 -14.38 21.56 -19.34
CA PHE A 259 -13.77 21.21 -20.64
C PHE A 259 -12.75 20.06 -20.59
N GLU A 260 -12.41 19.52 -19.41
CA GLU A 260 -11.41 18.43 -19.24
C GLU A 260 -10.02 18.78 -19.81
N LYS A 261 -9.62 20.05 -19.63
CA LYS A 261 -8.40 20.65 -20.22
C LYS A 261 -7.54 21.40 -19.22
N GLY A 262 -6.27 21.55 -19.57
CA GLY A 262 -5.40 22.61 -19.02
C GLY A 262 -5.97 24.00 -19.34
N ALA A 263 -5.67 25.00 -18.51
CA ALA A 263 -6.15 26.37 -18.78
C ALA A 263 -5.46 26.97 -20.02
N GLU A 264 -4.20 26.61 -20.19
CA GLU A 264 -3.34 26.83 -21.34
C GLU A 264 -3.87 26.27 -22.67
N GLU A 265 -4.81 25.31 -22.64
CA GLU A 265 -5.41 24.67 -23.83
C GLU A 265 -6.79 25.21 -24.21
N LEU A 266 -7.32 26.20 -23.47
CA LEU A 266 -8.63 26.79 -23.72
C LEU A 266 -8.71 27.41 -25.13
N THR A 267 -9.79 27.15 -25.86
CA THR A 267 -10.10 27.87 -27.11
C THR A 267 -10.56 29.30 -26.85
N TRP A 268 -10.74 30.11 -27.89
CA TRP A 268 -11.38 31.42 -27.76
C TRP A 268 -12.85 31.32 -27.27
N ALA A 269 -13.59 30.27 -27.63
CA ALA A 269 -14.97 30.08 -27.16
C ALA A 269 -15.02 29.68 -25.68
N GLU A 270 -14.09 28.83 -25.25
CA GLU A 270 -13.96 28.38 -23.86
C GLU A 270 -13.45 29.52 -22.96
N ALA A 271 -12.44 30.27 -23.42
CA ALA A 271 -11.96 31.48 -22.75
C ALA A 271 -13.05 32.57 -22.64
N ALA A 272 -13.85 32.79 -23.69
CA ALA A 272 -15.00 33.70 -23.65
C ALA A 272 -16.12 33.17 -22.73
N THR A 273 -16.30 31.86 -22.64
CA THR A 273 -17.23 31.22 -21.70
C THR A 273 -16.81 31.49 -20.25
N LEU A 274 -15.55 31.18 -19.90
CA LEU A 274 -15.01 31.45 -18.57
C LEU A 274 -15.04 32.94 -18.23
N ALA A 275 -14.79 33.83 -19.19
CA ALA A 275 -14.85 35.28 -18.96
C ALA A 275 -16.25 35.80 -18.58
N VAL A 276 -17.32 35.12 -19.01
CA VAL A 276 -18.71 35.51 -18.72
C VAL A 276 -19.22 34.96 -17.39
N LEU A 277 -18.79 33.76 -16.99
CA LEU A 277 -19.34 33.02 -15.85
C LEU A 277 -19.29 33.76 -14.48
N PRO A 278 -18.22 34.51 -14.12
CA PRO A 278 -18.19 35.32 -12.90
C PRO A 278 -19.29 36.40 -12.82
N ASN A 279 -19.89 36.79 -13.94
CA ASN A 279 -20.87 37.88 -14.01
C ASN A 279 -22.31 37.40 -13.74
N ALA A 280 -22.58 37.21 -12.45
CA ALA A 280 -23.77 36.59 -11.86
C ALA A 280 -23.87 35.07 -12.15
N PRO A 281 -23.03 34.24 -11.49
CA PRO A 281 -22.92 32.79 -11.77
C PRO A 281 -24.20 31.97 -11.46
N SER A 282 -25.18 32.56 -10.78
CA SER A 282 -26.50 31.96 -10.51
C SER A 282 -27.54 32.23 -11.60
N LEU A 283 -27.26 33.17 -12.52
CA LEU A 283 -28.09 33.53 -13.68
C LEU A 283 -27.42 33.16 -15.02
N VAL A 284 -26.19 32.66 -14.96
CA VAL A 284 -25.44 32.12 -16.10
C VAL A 284 -24.76 30.84 -15.63
N SER A 285 -25.48 29.73 -15.75
CA SER A 285 -24.99 28.41 -15.31
C SER A 285 -25.08 27.44 -16.49
N PRO A 286 -23.96 26.74 -16.83
CA PRO A 286 -23.95 25.66 -17.83
C PRO A 286 -25.06 24.63 -17.64
N VAL A 287 -25.39 24.32 -16.37
CA VAL A 287 -26.37 23.29 -15.97
C VAL A 287 -27.82 23.81 -16.06
N ARG A 288 -28.05 25.11 -15.90
CA ARG A 288 -29.41 25.67 -15.71
C ARG A 288 -29.91 26.46 -16.93
N ASP A 289 -29.07 27.32 -17.48
CA ASP A 289 -29.46 28.31 -18.49
C ASP A 289 -28.44 28.35 -19.65
N PRO A 290 -28.10 27.22 -20.31
CA PRO A 290 -27.03 27.16 -21.32
C PRO A 290 -27.29 28.06 -22.53
N ALA A 291 -28.55 28.34 -22.87
CA ALA A 291 -28.91 29.30 -23.92
C ALA A 291 -28.50 30.75 -23.56
N VAL A 292 -28.63 31.15 -22.29
CA VAL A 292 -28.22 32.47 -21.78
C VAL A 292 -26.70 32.57 -21.72
N LEU A 293 -26.01 31.47 -21.39
CA LEU A 293 -24.55 31.42 -21.44
C LEU A 293 -24.04 31.57 -22.88
N ARG A 294 -24.62 30.84 -23.85
CA ARG A 294 -24.28 30.94 -25.28
C ARG A 294 -24.47 32.38 -25.79
N ASP A 295 -25.65 32.97 -25.60
CA ASP A 295 -25.93 34.35 -26.02
C ASP A 295 -24.92 35.37 -25.46
N ARG A 296 -24.52 35.26 -24.19
CA ARG A 296 -23.51 36.15 -23.60
C ARG A 296 -22.10 35.90 -24.16
N ARG A 297 -21.70 34.64 -24.33
CA ARG A 297 -20.42 34.24 -24.93
C ARG A 297 -20.30 34.77 -26.35
N ASP A 298 -21.32 34.56 -27.16
CA ASP A 298 -21.34 34.91 -28.59
C ASP A 298 -21.30 36.43 -28.80
N ARG A 299 -21.94 37.19 -27.90
CA ARG A 299 -21.80 38.66 -27.81
C ARG A 299 -20.38 39.10 -27.45
N LEU A 300 -19.69 38.39 -26.55
CA LEU A 300 -18.30 38.69 -26.20
C LEU A 300 -17.36 38.35 -27.36
N LEU A 301 -17.51 37.20 -28.02
CA LEU A 301 -16.75 36.85 -29.24
C LEU A 301 -16.93 37.90 -30.34
N THR A 302 -18.18 38.30 -30.60
CA THR A 302 -18.51 39.39 -31.54
C THR A 302 -17.86 40.72 -31.13
N ALA A 303 -17.78 41.01 -29.83
CA ALA A 303 -17.12 42.21 -29.32
C ALA A 303 -15.58 42.13 -29.40
N LEU A 304 -14.97 40.95 -29.23
CA LEU A 304 -13.53 40.72 -29.42
C LEU A 304 -13.15 40.98 -30.88
N HIS A 305 -13.90 40.41 -31.82
CA HIS A 305 -13.70 40.65 -33.25
C HIS A 305 -13.82 42.14 -33.61
N ARG A 306 -14.91 42.81 -33.18
CA ARG A 306 -15.11 44.26 -33.39
C ARG A 306 -14.06 45.17 -32.74
N ASN A 307 -13.29 44.67 -31.77
CA ASN A 307 -12.17 45.39 -31.15
C ASN A 307 -10.79 44.94 -31.72
N GLY A 308 -10.77 44.19 -32.82
CA GLY A 308 -9.54 43.72 -33.47
C GLY A 308 -8.72 42.76 -32.60
N LYS A 309 -9.39 41.87 -31.84
CA LYS A 309 -8.75 40.88 -30.96
C LYS A 309 -8.73 39.45 -31.51
N ILE A 310 -9.66 39.16 -32.41
CA ILE A 310 -9.72 37.93 -33.22
C ILE A 310 -10.13 38.31 -34.64
N ASP A 311 -9.64 37.57 -35.62
CA ASP A 311 -10.05 37.67 -37.02
C ASP A 311 -11.47 37.09 -37.25
N ALA A 312 -11.89 36.98 -38.51
CA ALA A 312 -13.23 36.54 -38.89
C ALA A 312 -13.39 35.00 -38.86
N ASP A 313 -12.32 34.25 -39.17
CA ASP A 313 -12.35 32.79 -39.21
C ASP A 313 -12.31 32.23 -37.79
N THR A 314 -11.44 32.78 -36.93
CA THR A 314 -11.43 32.52 -35.48
C THR A 314 -12.78 32.84 -34.83
N LEU A 315 -13.46 33.93 -35.25
CA LEU A 315 -14.82 34.23 -34.77
C LEU A 315 -15.81 33.15 -35.22
N HIS A 316 -15.77 32.73 -36.49
CA HIS A 316 -16.67 31.72 -37.04
C HIS A 316 -16.51 30.37 -36.32
N SER A 317 -15.27 29.89 -36.15
CA SER A 317 -14.97 28.67 -35.38
C SER A 317 -15.46 28.79 -33.93
N ALA A 318 -15.13 29.87 -33.23
CA ALA A 318 -15.49 30.04 -31.82
C ALA A 318 -17.01 30.18 -31.56
N LEU A 319 -17.79 30.63 -32.56
CA LEU A 319 -19.25 30.62 -32.49
C LEU A 319 -19.83 29.22 -32.71
N ALA A 320 -19.21 28.41 -33.57
CA ALA A 320 -19.63 27.03 -33.86
C ALA A 320 -19.37 26.06 -32.69
N GLU A 321 -18.34 26.32 -31.87
CA GLU A 321 -18.06 25.55 -30.65
C GLU A 321 -19.29 25.52 -29.70
N PRO A 322 -19.57 24.41 -29.01
CA PRO A 322 -20.64 24.33 -28.03
C PRO A 322 -20.31 25.13 -26.75
N VAL A 323 -21.34 25.45 -25.97
CA VAL A 323 -21.16 25.79 -24.54
C VAL A 323 -21.21 24.51 -23.70
N PRO A 324 -20.55 24.45 -22.55
CA PRO A 324 -20.64 23.28 -21.67
C PRO A 324 -22.09 23.08 -21.22
N SER A 325 -22.56 21.83 -21.25
CA SER A 325 -23.93 21.43 -20.87
C SER A 325 -24.08 21.09 -19.38
N GLY A 326 -22.97 20.98 -18.66
CA GLY A 326 -22.91 20.58 -17.27
C GLY A 326 -21.51 20.68 -16.72
N ARG A 327 -21.20 19.91 -15.68
CA ARG A 327 -19.83 19.69 -15.20
C ARG A 327 -19.42 18.27 -15.56
N ILE A 328 -18.15 18.10 -15.89
CA ILE A 328 -17.54 16.79 -16.11
C ILE A 328 -17.32 16.13 -14.73
N ALA A 329 -17.40 14.80 -14.67
CA ALA A 329 -17.18 14.07 -13.44
C ALA A 329 -15.70 14.18 -13.02
N THR A 330 -15.44 14.44 -11.73
CA THR A 330 -14.06 14.41 -11.21
C THR A 330 -13.49 12.99 -11.33
N PRO A 331 -12.22 12.82 -11.73
CA PRO A 331 -11.54 11.53 -11.72
C PRO A 331 -11.70 10.74 -10.41
N LEU A 332 -11.71 9.42 -10.54
CA LEU A 332 -11.91 8.45 -9.46
C LEU A 332 -10.86 7.31 -9.57
N ASP A 333 -9.66 7.62 -10.07
CA ASP A 333 -8.56 6.67 -10.13
C ASP A 333 -7.89 6.51 -8.75
N ALA A 334 -7.42 5.29 -8.46
CA ALA A 334 -6.82 4.91 -7.16
C ALA A 334 -7.59 5.43 -5.91
N PRO A 335 -8.93 5.32 -5.84
CA PRO A 335 -9.73 6.11 -4.89
C PRO A 335 -9.49 5.74 -3.43
N HIS A 336 -9.23 4.46 -3.13
CA HIS A 336 -8.86 3.99 -1.78
C HIS A 336 -7.53 4.59 -1.31
N LEU A 337 -6.56 4.73 -2.22
CA LEU A 337 -5.26 5.34 -1.93
C LEU A 337 -5.40 6.85 -1.71
N ALA A 338 -6.18 7.53 -2.54
CA ALA A 338 -6.48 8.95 -2.34
C ALA A 338 -7.13 9.19 -0.97
N ASP A 339 -8.05 8.31 -0.55
CA ASP A 339 -8.68 8.41 0.77
C ASP A 339 -7.74 8.01 1.92
N ARG A 340 -6.79 7.11 1.69
CA ARG A 340 -5.67 6.84 2.62
C ARG A 340 -4.80 8.08 2.80
N ILE A 341 -4.32 8.69 1.71
CA ILE A 341 -3.55 9.94 1.71
C ILE A 341 -4.30 11.06 2.46
N ARG A 342 -5.59 11.26 2.17
CA ARG A 342 -6.43 12.25 2.85
C ARG A 342 -6.53 12.01 4.35
N ARG A 343 -6.72 10.75 4.78
CA ARG A 343 -6.76 10.37 6.21
C ARG A 343 -5.42 10.58 6.89
N ASP A 344 -4.30 10.28 6.22
CA ASP A 344 -2.96 10.36 6.81
C ASP A 344 -2.44 11.81 6.89
N LEU A 345 -2.78 12.68 5.92
CA LEU A 345 -2.59 14.14 6.05
C LEU A 345 -3.39 14.69 7.25
N THR A 346 -4.67 14.33 7.35
CA THR A 346 -5.55 14.78 8.44
C THR A 346 -5.03 14.35 9.81
N ARG A 347 -4.60 13.08 9.97
CA ARG A 347 -4.01 12.55 11.21
C ARG A 347 -2.69 13.23 11.59
N SER A 348 -1.86 13.57 10.62
CA SER A 348 -0.56 14.21 10.84
C SER A 348 -0.65 15.73 11.03
N GLY A 349 -1.85 16.31 11.03
CA GLY A 349 -2.06 17.76 11.13
C GLY A 349 -1.52 18.55 9.94
N ARG A 350 -1.20 17.88 8.83
CA ARG A 350 -0.71 18.51 7.60
C ARG A 350 -1.87 19.14 6.85
N SER A 351 -1.58 20.21 6.11
CA SER A 351 -2.60 20.87 5.27
C SER A 351 -3.19 19.90 4.24
N THR A 352 -4.52 19.89 4.15
CA THR A 352 -5.26 19.26 3.06
C THR A 352 -5.37 20.17 1.83
N SER A 353 -5.03 21.44 1.95
CA SER A 353 -4.91 22.39 0.83
C SER A 353 -3.58 22.14 0.09
N ALA A 354 -3.48 21.08 -0.71
CA ALA A 354 -2.23 20.65 -1.31
C ALA A 354 -2.44 19.85 -2.61
N VAL A 355 -1.40 19.85 -3.46
CA VAL A 355 -1.21 18.82 -4.49
C VAL A 355 -0.30 17.73 -3.92
N VAL A 356 -0.74 16.48 -3.96
CA VAL A 356 0.04 15.31 -3.56
C VAL A 356 0.29 14.44 -4.80
N ARG A 357 1.50 14.57 -5.35
CA ARG A 357 2.01 13.64 -6.37
C ARG A 357 2.31 12.29 -5.73
N THR A 358 1.75 11.23 -6.30
CA THR A 358 1.95 9.83 -5.87
C THR A 358 2.98 9.13 -6.76
N SER A 359 3.36 7.89 -6.44
CA SER A 359 4.20 7.05 -7.32
C SER A 359 3.41 6.24 -8.34
N ILE A 360 2.08 6.32 -8.28
CA ILE A 360 1.12 5.63 -9.15
C ILE A 360 1.29 6.11 -10.58
N ASP A 361 1.17 5.18 -11.51
CA ASP A 361 1.20 5.42 -12.95
C ASP A 361 -0.24 5.41 -13.47
N GLY A 362 -0.76 6.54 -13.95
CA GLY A 362 -2.18 6.66 -14.29
C GLY A 362 -2.63 5.69 -15.39
N ALA A 363 -1.76 5.35 -16.34
CA ALA A 363 -2.06 4.39 -17.39
C ALA A 363 -2.17 2.96 -16.81
N ILE A 364 -1.15 2.53 -16.05
CA ILE A 364 -1.17 1.21 -15.40
C ILE A 364 -2.35 1.10 -14.42
N GLN A 365 -2.61 2.14 -13.62
CA GLN A 365 -3.71 2.20 -12.66
C GLN A 365 -5.07 1.94 -13.31
N ARG A 366 -5.36 2.57 -14.44
CA ARG A 366 -6.62 2.39 -15.18
C ARG A 366 -6.72 0.99 -15.80
N SER A 367 -5.65 0.52 -16.46
CA SER A 367 -5.62 -0.84 -17.02
C SER A 367 -5.82 -1.93 -15.98
N VAL A 368 -5.19 -1.80 -14.81
CA VAL A 368 -5.32 -2.77 -13.69
C VAL A 368 -6.71 -2.69 -13.05
N ALA A 369 -7.29 -1.49 -12.89
CA ALA A 369 -8.65 -1.33 -12.40
C ALA A 369 -9.68 -2.00 -13.33
N THR A 370 -9.63 -1.74 -14.63
CA THR A 370 -10.52 -2.37 -15.62
C THR A 370 -10.35 -3.90 -15.69
N ALA A 371 -9.13 -4.42 -15.49
CA ALA A 371 -8.91 -5.87 -15.39
C ALA A 371 -9.56 -6.47 -14.12
N ALA A 372 -9.39 -5.81 -12.97
CA ALA A 372 -9.96 -6.24 -11.70
C ALA A 372 -11.50 -6.18 -11.70
N GLU A 373 -12.10 -5.12 -12.26
CA GLU A 373 -13.55 -4.95 -12.40
C GLU A 373 -14.17 -6.06 -13.26
N ARG A 374 -13.58 -6.35 -14.43
CA ARG A 374 -14.02 -7.43 -15.33
C ARG A 374 -13.91 -8.80 -14.68
N HIS A 375 -12.79 -9.08 -14.00
CA HIS A 375 -12.59 -10.37 -13.33
C HIS A 375 -13.53 -10.53 -12.12
N ALA A 376 -13.74 -9.47 -11.35
CA ALA A 376 -14.73 -9.47 -10.26
C ALA A 376 -16.17 -9.65 -10.77
N THR A 377 -16.52 -9.12 -11.95
CA THR A 377 -17.83 -9.34 -12.59
C THR A 377 -18.04 -10.83 -12.91
N TYR A 378 -17.00 -11.52 -13.38
CA TYR A 378 -17.02 -12.98 -13.55
C TYR A 378 -17.15 -13.69 -12.20
N LEU A 379 -16.33 -13.36 -11.21
CA LEU A 379 -16.34 -13.98 -9.88
C LEU A 379 -17.66 -13.76 -9.11
N ALA A 380 -18.33 -12.63 -9.31
CA ALA A 380 -19.62 -12.32 -8.70
C ALA A 380 -20.70 -13.34 -9.11
N SER A 381 -20.67 -13.82 -10.36
CA SER A 381 -21.56 -14.89 -10.84
C SER A 381 -21.36 -16.23 -10.11
N LEU A 382 -20.18 -16.44 -9.52
CA LEU A 382 -19.83 -17.61 -8.71
C LEU A 382 -20.07 -17.38 -7.20
N GLY A 383 -20.52 -16.19 -6.79
CA GLY A 383 -20.73 -15.79 -5.39
C GLY A 383 -19.48 -15.25 -4.66
N VAL A 384 -18.50 -14.72 -5.40
CA VAL A 384 -17.27 -14.11 -4.87
C VAL A 384 -17.26 -12.64 -5.29
N LYS A 385 -17.54 -11.74 -4.34
CA LYS A 385 -17.87 -10.34 -4.65
C LYS A 385 -16.67 -9.40 -4.74
N ASN A 386 -15.53 -9.76 -4.14
CA ASN A 386 -14.44 -8.82 -3.90
C ASN A 386 -13.10 -9.28 -4.47
N VAL A 387 -12.38 -8.32 -5.03
CA VAL A 387 -11.03 -8.45 -5.59
C VAL A 387 -10.22 -7.23 -5.18
N SER A 388 -8.96 -7.43 -4.81
CA SER A 388 -7.99 -6.36 -4.53
C SER A 388 -6.66 -6.68 -5.22
N ALA A 389 -6.01 -5.68 -5.81
CA ALA A 389 -4.75 -5.85 -6.53
C ALA A 389 -3.78 -4.68 -6.30
N LEU A 390 -2.49 -4.99 -6.15
CA LEU A 390 -1.42 -4.01 -5.96
C LEU A 390 -0.23 -4.38 -6.85
N VAL A 391 0.20 -3.43 -7.69
CA VAL A 391 1.38 -3.55 -8.55
C VAL A 391 2.50 -2.66 -7.99
N VAL A 392 3.67 -3.25 -7.81
CA VAL A 392 4.86 -2.60 -7.24
C VAL A 392 6.07 -2.80 -8.15
N ASP A 393 6.81 -1.73 -8.39
CA ASP A 393 8.14 -1.75 -8.99
C ASP A 393 9.11 -2.47 -8.02
N THR A 394 9.54 -3.69 -8.38
CA THR A 394 10.32 -4.58 -7.50
C THR A 394 11.60 -3.90 -7.02
N ARG A 395 12.31 -3.21 -7.92
CA ARG A 395 13.60 -2.57 -7.63
C ARG A 395 13.46 -1.40 -6.67
N THR A 396 12.52 -0.48 -6.91
CA THR A 396 12.38 0.75 -6.11
C THR A 396 11.50 0.59 -4.86
N GLY A 397 10.49 -0.28 -4.91
CA GLY A 397 9.43 -0.35 -3.89
C GLY A 397 8.32 0.68 -4.09
N GLU A 398 8.25 1.34 -5.24
CA GLU A 398 7.16 2.25 -5.58
C GLU A 398 5.94 1.49 -6.12
N ALA A 399 4.77 1.71 -5.51
CA ALA A 399 3.50 1.23 -6.02
C ALA A 399 3.15 1.98 -7.31
N ARG A 400 2.84 1.24 -8.39
CA ARG A 400 2.40 1.79 -9.69
C ARG A 400 0.89 1.71 -9.90
N ALA A 401 0.20 0.74 -9.28
CA ALA A 401 -1.26 0.68 -9.26
C ALA A 401 -1.78 0.13 -7.92
N TYR A 402 -2.88 0.70 -7.44
CA TYR A 402 -3.52 0.42 -6.16
C TYR A 402 -5.03 0.23 -6.39
N VAL A 403 -5.51 -1.01 -6.25
CA VAL A 403 -6.93 -1.39 -6.38
C VAL A 403 -7.38 -2.00 -5.05
N GLY A 404 -8.00 -1.17 -4.20
CA GLY A 404 -8.50 -1.59 -2.89
C GLY A 404 -9.71 -2.53 -2.98
N SER A 405 -10.55 -2.35 -3.99
CA SER A 405 -11.71 -3.18 -4.30
C SER A 405 -11.97 -3.18 -5.82
N GLN A 406 -12.87 -4.05 -6.26
CA GLN A 406 -13.26 -4.24 -7.66
C GLN A 406 -13.90 -3.00 -8.34
N ASP A 407 -14.68 -2.23 -7.58
CA ASP A 407 -15.26 -0.94 -7.94
C ASP A 407 -15.51 -0.19 -6.62
N TYR A 408 -15.19 1.09 -6.60
CA TYR A 408 -15.40 1.97 -5.45
C TYR A 408 -16.89 2.33 -5.22
N LEU A 409 -17.71 2.28 -6.27
CA LEU A 409 -19.12 2.68 -6.25
C LEU A 409 -20.10 1.51 -6.03
N ALA A 410 -19.64 0.26 -6.06
CA ALA A 410 -20.42 -0.95 -5.78
C ALA A 410 -20.76 -1.10 -4.28
N HIS A 411 -21.75 -0.34 -3.81
CA HIS A 411 -22.15 -0.26 -2.40
C HIS A 411 -22.60 -1.62 -1.83
N ASP A 412 -23.28 -2.45 -2.62
CA ASP A 412 -23.77 -3.79 -2.27
C ASP A 412 -22.67 -4.88 -2.20
N ALA A 413 -21.53 -4.60 -2.85
CA ALA A 413 -20.29 -5.35 -2.76
C ALA A 413 -19.24 -4.64 -1.86
N ALA A 414 -19.67 -3.71 -1.00
CA ALA A 414 -18.82 -2.97 -0.06
C ALA A 414 -17.59 -2.28 -0.71
N GLY A 415 -17.78 -1.72 -1.91
CA GLY A 415 -16.73 -1.14 -2.77
C GLY A 415 -15.82 -0.09 -2.10
N THR A 416 -16.30 0.64 -1.10
CA THR A 416 -15.48 1.63 -0.37
C THR A 416 -14.48 1.05 0.62
N VAL A 417 -14.50 -0.27 0.87
CA VAL A 417 -13.53 -0.99 1.72
C VAL A 417 -12.20 -1.13 0.97
N ASP A 418 -11.10 -0.75 1.64
CA ASP A 418 -9.75 -0.94 1.12
C ASP A 418 -9.21 -2.33 1.51
N GLY A 419 -9.45 -3.31 0.65
CA GLY A 419 -9.02 -4.70 0.86
C GLY A 419 -7.49 -4.88 0.88
N LEU A 420 -6.71 -3.96 0.31
CA LEU A 420 -5.24 -4.01 0.38
C LEU A 420 -4.70 -3.78 1.80
N LEU A 421 -5.53 -3.26 2.71
CA LEU A 421 -5.25 -3.10 4.14
C LEU A 421 -6.09 -4.05 5.02
N GLY A 422 -6.87 -4.96 4.42
CA GLY A 422 -7.64 -5.96 5.15
C GLY A 422 -6.77 -7.16 5.53
N ALA A 423 -6.59 -7.43 6.82
CA ALA A 423 -5.90 -8.62 7.29
C ALA A 423 -6.74 -9.88 6.99
N ARG A 424 -6.13 -10.87 6.33
CA ARG A 424 -6.77 -12.12 5.87
C ARG A 424 -5.84 -13.31 6.09
N SER A 425 -6.39 -14.51 6.28
CA SER A 425 -5.58 -15.73 6.48
C SER A 425 -4.68 -15.98 5.27
N THR A 426 -3.37 -16.12 5.48
CA THR A 426 -2.39 -16.24 4.39
C THR A 426 -2.47 -17.56 3.62
N GLY A 427 -3.19 -18.57 4.13
CA GLY A 427 -3.13 -19.93 3.59
C GLY A 427 -1.68 -20.40 3.41
N SER A 428 -1.34 -20.88 2.21
CA SER A 428 0.01 -21.35 1.86
C SER A 428 1.02 -20.28 1.40
N ILE A 429 0.71 -18.97 1.51
CA ILE A 429 1.56 -17.87 1.03
C ILE A 429 2.90 -17.76 1.78
N LEU A 430 2.97 -18.17 3.05
CA LEU A 430 4.18 -18.02 3.88
C LEU A 430 5.24 -19.14 3.67
N LYS A 431 4.89 -20.24 2.99
CA LYS A 431 5.78 -21.40 2.77
C LYS A 431 7.13 -21.05 2.12
N PRO A 432 7.23 -20.20 1.08
CA PRO A 432 8.50 -19.86 0.45
C PRO A 432 9.54 -19.28 1.41
N PHE A 433 9.12 -18.54 2.43
CA PHE A 433 10.02 -17.85 3.35
C PHE A 433 10.64 -18.78 4.39
N LEU A 434 9.86 -19.74 4.92
CA LEU A 434 10.40 -20.78 5.78
C LEU A 434 11.43 -21.64 5.02
N TYR A 435 11.11 -22.00 3.78
CA TYR A 435 12.04 -22.71 2.91
C TYR A 435 13.30 -21.87 2.61
N ALA A 436 13.15 -20.57 2.33
CA ALA A 436 14.29 -19.68 2.11
C ALA A 436 15.22 -19.65 3.33
N LEU A 437 14.66 -19.52 4.54
CA LEU A 437 15.44 -19.51 5.79
C LEU A 437 16.11 -20.86 6.10
N ALA A 438 15.43 -21.98 5.85
CA ALA A 438 16.00 -23.32 6.02
C ALA A 438 17.14 -23.59 5.02
N ILE A 439 17.08 -23.00 3.82
CA ILE A 439 18.18 -22.99 2.85
C ILE A 439 19.32 -22.05 3.31
N ASP A 440 18.98 -20.88 3.86
CA ASP A 440 19.96 -19.88 4.32
C ASP A 440 20.79 -20.35 5.53
N ASP A 441 20.17 -21.05 6.48
CA ASP A 441 20.86 -21.61 7.65
C ASP A 441 21.57 -22.95 7.35
N GLY A 442 21.46 -23.46 6.11
CA GLY A 442 22.13 -24.69 5.68
C GLY A 442 21.46 -25.99 6.15
N MET A 443 20.15 -25.99 6.40
CA MET A 443 19.40 -27.22 6.72
C MET A 443 19.11 -28.06 5.48
N MET A 444 18.90 -27.42 4.32
CA MET A 444 18.47 -28.07 3.07
C MET A 444 18.81 -27.27 1.81
N ILE A 445 18.65 -27.88 0.65
CA ILE A 445 18.57 -27.24 -0.68
C ILE A 445 17.34 -27.76 -1.44
N ALA A 446 17.12 -27.30 -2.69
CA ALA A 446 15.95 -27.68 -3.47
C ALA A 446 15.82 -29.20 -3.73
N GLU A 447 16.95 -29.88 -3.75
CA GLU A 447 17.10 -31.32 -4.00
C GLU A 447 16.95 -32.18 -2.72
N SER A 448 16.94 -31.58 -1.53
CA SER A 448 16.84 -32.31 -0.25
C SER A 448 15.47 -33.00 -0.09
N MET A 449 15.48 -34.29 0.28
CA MET A 449 14.27 -35.11 0.37
C MET A 449 13.63 -35.03 1.77
N ILE A 450 12.37 -34.63 1.83
CA ILE A 450 11.60 -34.40 3.06
C ILE A 450 10.49 -35.47 3.18
N PRO A 451 10.22 -36.02 4.40
CA PRO A 451 9.12 -36.95 4.62
C PRO A 451 7.73 -36.31 4.54
N ASP A 452 6.98 -36.61 3.47
CA ASP A 452 5.54 -36.38 3.30
C ASP A 452 4.77 -37.67 3.64
N ILE A 453 4.72 -37.99 4.93
CA ILE A 453 4.08 -39.18 5.51
C ILE A 453 3.13 -38.79 6.64
N PRO A 454 2.20 -39.66 7.10
CA PRO A 454 1.38 -39.40 8.28
C PRO A 454 2.25 -38.93 9.47
N SER A 455 1.95 -37.74 9.97
CA SER A 455 2.81 -37.03 10.93
C SER A 455 1.95 -36.36 12.00
N HIS A 456 2.36 -36.50 13.26
CA HIS A 456 1.67 -35.96 14.43
C HIS A 456 2.62 -35.04 15.21
N PHE A 457 2.15 -33.85 15.58
CA PHE A 457 2.91 -32.84 16.32
C PHE A 457 2.13 -32.48 17.59
N GLY A 458 2.18 -33.34 18.60
CA GLY A 458 1.25 -33.31 19.72
C GLY A 458 -0.20 -33.48 19.21
N ALA A 459 -1.09 -32.57 19.61
CA ALA A 459 -2.47 -32.53 19.12
C ALA A 459 -2.60 -32.11 17.63
N PHE A 460 -1.58 -31.52 17.01
CA PHE A 460 -1.67 -31.04 15.63
C PHE A 460 -1.30 -32.13 14.61
N THR A 461 -2.29 -32.56 13.81
CA THR A 461 -2.12 -33.56 12.74
C THR A 461 -2.46 -32.93 11.38
N PRO A 462 -1.48 -32.34 10.65
CA PRO A 462 -1.72 -31.74 9.34
C PRO A 462 -2.03 -32.79 8.26
N GLN A 463 -2.87 -32.42 7.29
CA GLN A 463 -3.17 -33.19 6.09
C GLN A 463 -2.85 -32.37 4.83
N ASN A 464 -2.43 -33.01 3.75
CA ASN A 464 -2.30 -32.35 2.44
C ASN A 464 -3.67 -31.97 1.85
N PRO A 465 -3.74 -31.01 0.90
CA PRO A 465 -5.02 -30.56 0.31
C PRO A 465 -5.83 -31.67 -0.36
N ASP A 466 -5.15 -32.66 -0.92
CA ASP A 466 -5.71 -33.86 -1.55
C ASP A 466 -5.90 -35.04 -0.57
N LYS A 467 -5.55 -34.85 0.71
CA LYS A 467 -5.48 -35.87 1.77
C LYS A 467 -4.58 -37.08 1.46
N SER A 468 -3.70 -36.98 0.47
CA SER A 468 -2.75 -38.03 0.12
C SER A 468 -1.36 -37.75 0.72
N PHE A 469 -0.53 -38.78 0.77
CA PHE A 469 0.86 -38.72 1.22
C PHE A 469 1.76 -39.25 0.09
N ARG A 470 2.98 -38.76 -0.02
CA ARG A 470 3.90 -39.05 -1.13
C ARG A 470 5.16 -39.81 -0.73
N GLY A 471 5.42 -39.97 0.57
CA GLY A 471 6.59 -40.69 1.09
C GLY A 471 7.78 -39.76 1.28
N LEU A 472 8.73 -39.79 0.35
CA LEU A 472 9.85 -38.85 0.28
C LEU A 472 9.67 -37.98 -0.96
N VAL A 473 9.75 -36.66 -0.78
CA VAL A 473 9.59 -35.65 -1.85
C VAL A 473 10.72 -34.63 -1.76
N SER A 474 11.19 -34.10 -2.88
CA SER A 474 12.18 -33.02 -2.84
C SER A 474 11.56 -31.75 -2.25
N MET A 475 12.39 -30.87 -1.67
CA MET A 475 11.97 -29.52 -1.27
C MET A 475 11.29 -28.78 -2.44
N ARG A 476 11.85 -28.91 -3.65
CA ARG A 476 11.32 -28.36 -4.90
C ARG A 476 9.88 -28.82 -5.14
N ASP A 477 9.63 -30.12 -5.15
CA ASP A 477 8.29 -30.69 -5.35
C ASP A 477 7.33 -30.32 -4.23
N ALA A 478 7.80 -30.33 -2.98
CA ALA A 478 7.00 -29.99 -1.81
C ALA A 478 6.51 -28.53 -1.82
N LEU A 479 7.31 -27.60 -2.36
CA LEU A 479 6.92 -26.21 -2.55
C LEU A 479 6.05 -26.01 -3.80
N ILE A 480 6.38 -26.65 -4.94
CA ILE A 480 5.60 -26.58 -6.19
C ILE A 480 4.18 -27.13 -5.99
N LEU A 481 4.05 -28.32 -5.41
CA LEU A 481 2.76 -28.92 -5.04
C LEU A 481 2.15 -28.28 -3.79
N SER A 482 2.86 -27.35 -3.14
CA SER A 482 2.40 -26.58 -1.99
C SER A 482 1.91 -27.45 -0.82
N LEU A 483 2.59 -28.59 -0.57
CA LEU A 483 2.25 -29.60 0.44
C LEU A 483 2.22 -29.02 1.86
N ASN A 484 1.55 -29.72 2.77
CA ASN A 484 1.31 -29.26 4.14
C ASN A 484 2.21 -29.95 5.19
N ILE A 485 2.55 -31.23 5.01
CA ILE A 485 3.37 -31.96 6.00
C ILE A 485 4.84 -31.50 5.96
N PRO A 486 5.54 -31.42 4.80
CA PRO A 486 6.93 -30.97 4.75
C PRO A 486 7.21 -29.61 5.41
N PRO A 487 6.47 -28.52 5.14
CA PRO A 487 6.74 -27.23 5.79
C PRO A 487 6.31 -27.21 7.27
N ALA A 488 5.34 -28.03 7.70
CA ALA A 488 5.01 -28.17 9.13
C ALA A 488 6.15 -28.86 9.91
N ARG A 489 6.78 -29.88 9.32
CA ARG A 489 7.98 -30.53 9.84
C ARG A 489 9.15 -29.54 9.95
N ILE A 490 9.41 -28.78 8.89
CA ILE A 490 10.50 -27.79 8.86
C ILE A 490 10.27 -26.67 9.89
N LEU A 491 9.03 -26.22 10.10
CA LEU A 491 8.75 -25.20 11.13
C LEU A 491 8.97 -25.72 12.55
N ALA A 492 8.72 -27.01 12.80
CA ALA A 492 9.00 -27.64 14.08
C ALA A 492 10.52 -27.74 14.35
N GLU A 493 11.33 -27.91 13.30
CA GLU A 493 12.79 -28.05 13.38
C GLU A 493 13.52 -26.69 13.41
N TYR A 494 13.15 -25.76 12.54
CA TYR A 494 13.69 -24.40 12.47
C TYR A 494 13.23 -23.50 13.64
N GLY A 495 12.04 -23.78 14.19
CA GLY A 495 11.51 -23.13 15.39
C GLY A 495 10.58 -21.95 15.13
N LEU A 496 9.43 -21.98 15.83
CA LEU A 496 8.36 -20.98 15.75
C LEU A 496 8.83 -19.54 16.05
N GLY A 497 9.65 -19.37 17.09
CA GLY A 497 10.12 -18.05 17.53
C GLY A 497 11.02 -17.36 16.50
N ALA A 498 11.88 -18.11 15.84
CA ALA A 498 12.75 -17.60 14.77
C ALA A 498 11.93 -17.19 13.55
N PHE A 499 11.00 -18.04 13.09
CA PHE A 499 10.16 -17.75 11.93
C PHE A 499 9.21 -16.55 12.17
N HIS A 500 8.58 -16.48 13.35
CA HIS A 500 7.74 -15.33 13.74
C HIS A 500 8.54 -14.01 13.76
N THR A 501 9.75 -14.04 14.35
CA THR A 501 10.63 -12.86 14.41
C THR A 501 11.04 -12.41 13.00
N PHE A 502 11.35 -13.35 12.10
CA PHE A 502 11.59 -13.04 10.69
C PHE A 502 10.37 -12.37 10.04
N LEU A 503 9.15 -12.91 10.20
CA LEU A 503 7.96 -12.36 9.57
C LEU A 503 7.71 -10.89 9.96
N GLY A 504 7.92 -10.55 11.24
CA GLY A 504 7.82 -9.17 11.72
C GLY A 504 8.90 -8.25 11.11
N ALA A 505 10.15 -8.71 11.05
CA ALA A 505 11.26 -7.96 10.45
C ALA A 505 11.10 -7.77 8.93
N ALA A 506 10.67 -8.82 8.23
CA ALA A 506 10.35 -8.82 6.79
C ALA A 506 9.18 -7.88 6.46
N GLY A 507 8.26 -7.69 7.43
CA GLY A 507 7.32 -6.58 7.40
C GLY A 507 5.85 -6.94 7.51
N ILE A 508 5.49 -8.12 8.01
CA ILE A 508 4.10 -8.46 8.34
C ILE A 508 3.64 -7.58 9.52
N THR A 509 2.78 -6.60 9.26
CA THR A 509 2.30 -5.64 10.29
C THR A 509 1.17 -6.19 11.19
N THR A 510 0.69 -7.39 10.91
CA THR A 510 -0.51 -8.02 11.48
C THR A 510 -0.23 -9.14 12.50
N LEU A 511 1.03 -9.33 12.90
CA LEU A 511 1.39 -10.30 13.94
C LEU A 511 0.92 -9.81 15.32
N VAL A 512 -0.22 -10.32 15.78
CA VAL A 512 -0.92 -9.87 17.01
C VAL A 512 -0.98 -10.93 18.13
N ARG A 513 -0.51 -12.14 17.85
CA ARG A 513 -0.47 -13.29 18.77
C ARG A 513 0.99 -13.72 19.02
N THR A 514 1.29 -14.44 20.10
CA THR A 514 2.66 -14.94 20.33
C THR A 514 3.00 -16.13 19.40
N PRO A 515 4.29 -16.50 19.23
CA PRO A 515 4.65 -17.66 18.41
C PRO A 515 3.98 -18.97 18.88
N SER A 516 3.74 -19.11 20.19
CA SER A 516 3.06 -20.26 20.79
C SER A 516 1.56 -20.28 20.47
N ASP A 517 0.88 -19.13 20.51
CA ASP A 517 -0.56 -19.00 20.22
C ASP A 517 -0.88 -19.17 18.72
N TYR A 518 0.10 -18.93 17.85
CA TYR A 518 0.02 -19.24 16.42
C TYR A 518 0.32 -20.72 16.14
N GLY A 519 1.32 -21.29 16.84
CA GLY A 519 1.75 -22.68 16.71
C GLY A 519 2.19 -23.09 15.30
N LEU A 520 2.38 -24.38 15.06
CA LEU A 520 2.66 -24.93 13.72
C LEU A 520 1.60 -24.59 12.64
N PRO A 521 0.30 -24.37 12.94
CA PRO A 521 -0.66 -23.83 11.97
C PRO A 521 -0.23 -22.53 11.28
N MET A 522 0.68 -21.75 11.87
CA MET A 522 1.31 -20.55 11.27
C MET A 522 1.66 -20.72 9.79
N ILE A 523 2.36 -21.79 9.42
CA ILE A 523 2.86 -22.00 8.05
C ILE A 523 1.78 -22.47 7.05
N LEU A 524 0.61 -22.88 7.56
CA LEU A 524 -0.52 -23.36 6.76
C LEU A 524 -1.69 -22.36 6.69
N GLY A 525 -1.48 -21.12 7.16
CA GLY A 525 -2.47 -20.04 7.09
C GLY A 525 -3.01 -19.58 8.44
N GLY A 526 -2.45 -20.06 9.55
CA GLY A 526 -2.81 -19.62 10.90
C GLY A 526 -2.39 -18.17 11.23
N VAL A 527 -1.56 -17.55 10.39
CA VAL A 527 -1.24 -16.12 10.40
C VAL A 527 -2.11 -15.35 9.41
N GLU A 528 -2.58 -14.18 9.86
CA GLU A 528 -3.25 -13.18 9.06
C GLU A 528 -2.24 -12.18 8.48
N ALA A 529 -2.42 -11.72 7.23
CA ALA A 529 -1.65 -10.65 6.60
C ALA A 529 -2.53 -9.78 5.70
N THR A 530 -2.16 -8.52 5.49
CA THR A 530 -2.77 -7.69 4.44
C THR A 530 -2.11 -7.97 3.09
N PRO A 531 -2.77 -7.71 1.94
CA PRO A 531 -2.11 -7.76 0.64
C PRO A 531 -0.89 -6.83 0.55
N TRP A 532 -0.90 -5.69 1.24
CA TRP A 532 0.26 -4.80 1.34
C TRP A 532 1.47 -5.48 2.01
N ASP A 533 1.25 -6.24 3.09
CA ASP A 533 2.31 -7.03 3.74
C ASP A 533 2.83 -8.13 2.83
N VAL A 534 1.92 -8.86 2.15
CA VAL A 534 2.25 -9.97 1.23
C VAL A 534 3.09 -9.47 0.05
N ALA A 535 2.71 -8.36 -0.58
CA ALA A 535 3.52 -7.73 -1.62
C ALA A 535 4.90 -7.33 -1.09
N ARG A 536 5.00 -6.81 0.14
CA ARG A 536 6.29 -6.38 0.71
C ARG A 536 7.24 -7.57 0.89
N ILE A 537 6.76 -8.70 1.40
CA ILE A 537 7.63 -9.86 1.63
C ILE A 537 8.03 -10.54 0.31
N PHE A 538 7.14 -10.63 -0.68
CA PHE A 538 7.51 -11.15 -2.00
C PHE A 538 8.46 -10.22 -2.77
N ARG A 539 8.26 -8.89 -2.67
CA ARG A 539 9.26 -7.91 -3.13
C ARG A 539 10.61 -8.16 -2.46
N GLY A 540 10.63 -8.39 -1.14
CA GLY A 540 11.88 -8.62 -0.41
C GLY A 540 12.64 -9.86 -0.87
N LEU A 541 11.94 -10.94 -1.21
CA LEU A 541 12.52 -12.14 -1.83
C LEU A 541 13.11 -11.82 -3.21
N ALA A 542 12.32 -11.20 -4.09
CA ALA A 542 12.74 -10.78 -5.44
C ALA A 542 13.93 -9.78 -5.41
N ASN A 543 13.94 -8.87 -4.44
CA ASN A 543 14.99 -7.90 -4.17
C ASN A 543 16.17 -8.51 -3.38
N ARG A 544 16.52 -9.78 -3.66
CA ARG A 544 17.71 -10.48 -3.15
C ARG A 544 17.84 -10.42 -1.62
N GLY A 545 16.71 -10.61 -0.93
CA GLY A 545 16.58 -10.63 0.52
C GLY A 545 16.52 -9.29 1.24
N ASP A 546 16.44 -8.15 0.52
CA ASP A 546 16.24 -6.80 1.10
C ASP A 546 14.74 -6.46 1.16
N PHE A 547 14.16 -6.62 2.35
CA PHE A 547 12.74 -6.45 2.68
C PHE A 547 12.33 -4.97 2.90
N GLY A 548 12.91 -4.06 2.10
CA GLY A 548 12.56 -2.63 2.06
C GLY A 548 11.07 -2.35 1.88
N SER A 549 10.61 -1.21 2.39
CA SER A 549 9.19 -0.85 2.44
C SER A 549 8.60 -0.58 1.05
N ILE A 550 7.30 -0.87 0.88
CA ILE A 550 6.51 -0.38 -0.26
C ILE A 550 6.07 1.05 0.04
N THR A 551 6.05 1.89 -1.00
CA THR A 551 5.75 3.32 -0.91
C THR A 551 4.80 3.75 -2.03
N TYR A 552 3.94 4.73 -1.76
CA TYR A 552 2.94 5.25 -2.70
C TYR A 552 3.15 6.75 -3.00
N LEU A 553 4.23 7.33 -2.50
CA LEU A 553 4.72 8.67 -2.81
C LEU A 553 6.12 8.51 -3.42
N PRO A 554 6.53 9.32 -4.40
CA PRO A 554 7.83 9.16 -5.04
C PRO A 554 9.00 9.28 -4.05
N ARG A 555 10.12 8.63 -4.36
CA ARG A 555 11.37 8.77 -3.58
C ARG A 555 12.59 8.99 -4.44
N ASP A 556 13.48 9.87 -3.97
CA ASP A 556 14.79 10.14 -4.57
C ASP A 556 15.71 8.90 -4.56
N ALA A 557 15.49 7.96 -3.63
CA ALA A 557 16.22 6.70 -3.54
C ALA A 557 15.40 5.57 -2.88
N PRO A 558 15.60 4.30 -3.27
CA PRO A 558 15.02 3.14 -2.59
C PRO A 558 15.50 3.03 -1.13
N GLN A 559 14.58 2.67 -0.22
CA GLN A 559 14.95 2.41 1.18
C GLN A 559 15.59 1.02 1.30
N LYS A 560 16.92 0.98 1.42
CA LYS A 560 17.66 -0.23 1.85
C LYS A 560 17.18 -0.67 3.24
N ALA A 561 16.73 -1.92 3.37
CA ALA A 561 16.56 -2.59 4.66
C ALA A 561 17.78 -3.47 4.97
N PRO A 562 17.95 -3.96 6.22
CA PRO A 562 18.81 -5.12 6.47
C PRO A 562 18.38 -6.29 5.58
N ARG A 563 19.34 -6.97 4.97
CA ARG A 563 19.10 -8.22 4.26
C ARG A 563 18.78 -9.31 5.28
N LEU A 564 17.66 -10.01 5.12
CA LEU A 564 17.17 -11.04 6.07
C LEU A 564 17.29 -12.48 5.54
N VAL A 565 17.69 -12.65 4.27
CA VAL A 565 17.92 -13.92 3.58
C VAL A 565 19.06 -13.68 2.58
N SER A 566 20.02 -14.61 2.39
CA SER A 566 21.06 -14.44 1.36
C SER A 566 20.47 -14.40 -0.06
N PRO A 567 21.18 -13.79 -1.04
CA PRO A 567 20.72 -13.83 -2.42
C PRO A 567 20.62 -15.24 -2.98
N GLY A 568 21.54 -16.16 -2.61
CA GLY A 568 21.52 -17.54 -3.07
C GLY A 568 20.27 -18.30 -2.61
N ALA A 569 19.90 -18.19 -1.33
CA ALA A 569 18.69 -18.83 -0.81
C ALA A 569 17.42 -18.22 -1.42
N ALA A 570 17.37 -16.89 -1.61
CA ALA A 570 16.27 -16.23 -2.30
C ALA A 570 16.14 -16.70 -3.76
N LEU A 571 17.24 -16.76 -4.51
CA LEU A 571 17.29 -17.21 -5.90
C LEU A 571 16.84 -18.67 -6.06
N ILE A 572 17.26 -19.58 -5.18
CA ILE A 572 16.80 -20.99 -5.20
C ILE A 572 15.27 -21.05 -5.05
N VAL A 573 14.69 -20.31 -4.11
CA VAL A 573 13.24 -20.30 -3.92
C VAL A 573 12.51 -19.65 -5.11
N LEU A 574 13.08 -18.61 -5.74
CA LEU A 574 12.51 -18.00 -6.95
C LEU A 574 12.58 -18.97 -8.15
N ASP A 575 13.68 -19.71 -8.34
CA ASP A 575 13.79 -20.77 -9.34
C ASP A 575 12.71 -21.85 -9.13
N VAL A 576 12.48 -22.30 -7.89
CA VAL A 576 11.43 -23.28 -7.57
C VAL A 576 10.02 -22.72 -7.82
N LEU A 577 9.78 -21.45 -7.51
CA LEU A 577 8.48 -20.78 -7.73
C LEU A 577 8.19 -20.42 -9.19
N ARG A 578 9.20 -20.39 -10.07
CA ARG A 578 9.02 -20.25 -11.53
C ARG A 578 8.38 -21.49 -12.14
N ASP A 579 8.73 -22.66 -11.61
CA ASP A 579 8.37 -23.97 -12.15
C ASP A 579 6.95 -24.40 -11.73
N VAL A 580 6.21 -23.53 -11.01
CA VAL A 580 4.81 -23.73 -10.60
C VAL A 580 3.85 -23.53 -11.79
N SER A 581 3.10 -24.59 -12.14
CA SER A 581 2.14 -24.61 -13.27
C SER A 581 1.10 -23.49 -13.22
N ARG A 582 1.23 -22.52 -14.13
CA ARG A 582 0.29 -21.38 -14.31
C ARG A 582 -1.09 -21.85 -14.82
N PRO A 583 -2.18 -21.11 -14.57
CA PRO A 583 -3.52 -21.48 -15.03
C PRO A 583 -3.76 -21.19 -16.52
N GLY A 584 -4.70 -21.91 -17.14
CA GLY A 584 -5.20 -21.59 -18.49
C GLY A 584 -4.12 -21.66 -19.58
N VAL A 585 -4.12 -20.71 -20.51
CA VAL A 585 -3.14 -20.67 -21.63
C VAL A 585 -1.69 -20.49 -21.14
N GLU A 586 -1.49 -19.82 -20.01
CA GLU A 586 -0.19 -19.62 -19.38
C GLU A 586 0.46 -20.94 -18.90
N THR A 587 -0.27 -22.06 -18.84
CA THR A 587 0.31 -23.41 -18.63
C THR A 587 1.45 -23.72 -19.63
N HIS A 588 1.44 -23.07 -20.80
CA HIS A 588 2.46 -23.24 -21.84
C HIS A 588 3.28 -21.96 -22.09
N TRP A 589 3.38 -21.06 -21.10
CA TRP A 589 4.09 -19.77 -21.20
C TRP A 589 5.47 -19.86 -21.89
N ALA A 590 6.28 -20.88 -21.56
CA ALA A 590 7.61 -21.07 -22.13
C ALA A 590 7.65 -21.41 -23.65
N ARG A 591 6.48 -21.56 -24.29
CA ARG A 591 6.33 -21.77 -25.74
C ARG A 591 5.86 -20.52 -26.50
N PHE A 592 5.48 -19.44 -25.81
CA PHE A 592 4.97 -18.22 -26.42
C PHE A 592 6.03 -17.13 -26.46
N ALA A 593 6.29 -16.57 -27.65
CA ALA A 593 7.18 -15.43 -27.81
C ALA A 593 6.58 -14.20 -27.09
N GLY A 594 7.33 -13.61 -26.15
CA GLY A 594 6.88 -12.47 -25.33
C GLY A 594 6.27 -12.83 -23.97
N SER A 595 6.18 -14.12 -23.62
CA SER A 595 5.94 -14.57 -22.25
C SER A 595 7.25 -14.58 -21.46
N PHE A 596 7.23 -14.05 -20.23
CA PHE A 596 8.40 -13.93 -19.36
C PHE A 596 8.36 -14.96 -18.22
N PRO A 597 9.50 -15.37 -17.65
CA PRO A 597 9.53 -16.17 -16.43
C PRO A 597 9.08 -15.31 -15.23
N ILE A 598 8.24 -15.91 -14.38
CA ILE A 598 7.61 -15.27 -13.22
C ILE A 598 7.65 -16.30 -12.10
N ALA A 599 8.26 -15.97 -10.96
CA ALA A 599 8.12 -16.76 -9.74
C ALA A 599 6.80 -16.42 -9.08
N TRP A 600 5.95 -17.40 -8.76
CA TRP A 600 4.64 -17.10 -8.18
C TRP A 600 4.16 -18.15 -7.16
N LYS A 601 3.29 -17.71 -6.24
CA LYS A 601 2.72 -18.55 -5.18
C LYS A 601 1.23 -18.30 -4.99
N THR A 602 0.50 -19.39 -4.78
CA THR A 602 -0.91 -19.44 -4.40
C THR A 602 -1.11 -19.65 -2.90
N GLY A 603 -2.26 -19.24 -2.37
CA GLY A 603 -2.71 -19.65 -1.03
C GLY A 603 -4.21 -19.55 -0.86
N THR A 604 -4.86 -20.68 -0.56
CA THR A 604 -6.28 -20.72 -0.18
C THR A 604 -6.39 -20.83 1.33
N SER A 605 -7.28 -20.06 1.97
CA SER A 605 -7.54 -20.17 3.42
C SER A 605 -8.53 -21.30 3.77
N TYR A 606 -8.57 -21.69 5.05
CA TYR A 606 -9.50 -22.73 5.52
C TYR A 606 -10.96 -22.31 5.33
N GLY A 607 -11.76 -23.22 4.77
CA GLY A 607 -13.15 -22.93 4.38
C GLY A 607 -13.30 -22.11 3.10
N GLN A 608 -12.21 -21.88 2.34
CA GLN A 608 -12.22 -21.16 1.05
C GLN A 608 -12.81 -19.74 1.19
N ARG A 609 -12.30 -18.97 2.16
CA ARG A 609 -12.69 -17.56 2.41
C ARG A 609 -11.82 -16.57 1.62
N ASP A 610 -10.58 -16.97 1.37
CA ASP A 610 -9.54 -16.16 0.73
C ASP A 610 -8.86 -16.99 -0.37
N ALA A 611 -8.73 -16.39 -1.56
CA ALA A 611 -7.85 -16.83 -2.63
C ALA A 611 -6.73 -15.81 -2.81
N TRP A 612 -5.49 -16.25 -2.66
CA TRP A 612 -4.30 -15.45 -2.89
C TRP A 612 -3.55 -15.93 -4.12
N ALA A 613 -3.07 -14.98 -4.91
CA ALA A 613 -2.01 -15.19 -5.88
C ALA A 613 -1.04 -14.02 -5.81
N VAL A 614 0.26 -14.31 -5.69
CA VAL A 614 1.34 -13.32 -5.68
C VAL A 614 2.44 -13.78 -6.61
N GLY A 615 2.97 -12.87 -7.41
CA GLY A 615 4.00 -13.17 -8.41
C GLY A 615 5.04 -12.07 -8.50
N VAL A 616 6.26 -12.46 -8.89
CA VAL A 616 7.41 -11.58 -9.00
C VAL A 616 8.23 -11.85 -10.27
N SER A 617 8.65 -10.78 -10.91
CA SER A 617 9.75 -10.70 -11.87
C SER A 617 10.79 -9.67 -11.36
N PRO A 618 11.95 -9.52 -12.03
CA PRO A 618 12.93 -8.49 -11.67
C PRO A 618 12.38 -7.05 -11.71
N ASP A 619 11.39 -6.78 -12.56
CA ASP A 619 10.72 -5.48 -12.68
C ASP A 619 9.51 -5.33 -11.74
N TRP A 620 8.69 -6.38 -11.60
CA TRP A 620 7.33 -6.28 -11.07
C TRP A 620 7.03 -7.26 -9.94
N THR A 621 6.50 -6.75 -8.83
CA THR A 621 5.89 -7.53 -7.76
C THR A 621 4.41 -7.23 -7.73
N ILE A 622 3.58 -8.28 -7.84
CA ILE A 622 2.13 -8.15 -7.96
C ILE A 622 1.46 -9.09 -6.98
N VAL A 623 0.49 -8.58 -6.22
CA VAL A 623 -0.40 -9.38 -5.38
C VAL A 623 -1.85 -9.19 -5.82
N VAL A 624 -2.60 -10.28 -5.84
CA VAL A 624 -4.04 -10.32 -6.01
C VAL A 624 -4.65 -11.12 -4.87
N TRP A 625 -5.67 -10.56 -4.23
CA TRP A 625 -6.57 -11.26 -3.31
C TRP A 625 -7.98 -11.26 -3.90
N ALA A 626 -8.69 -12.38 -3.76
CA ALA A 626 -10.09 -12.50 -4.11
C ALA A 626 -10.86 -13.23 -2.99
N GLY A 627 -12.11 -12.84 -2.76
CA GLY A 627 -12.95 -13.39 -1.71
C GLY A 627 -14.22 -12.60 -1.47
N ASN A 628 -14.73 -12.64 -0.23
CA ASN A 628 -15.84 -11.81 0.23
C ASN A 628 -15.37 -11.01 1.45
N PHE A 629 -15.58 -9.68 1.46
CA PHE A 629 -15.13 -8.85 2.58
C PHE A 629 -15.84 -9.19 3.90
N THR A 630 -17.04 -9.79 3.85
CA THR A 630 -17.74 -10.41 5.00
C THR A 630 -16.97 -11.57 5.65
N GLY A 631 -16.01 -12.16 4.94
CA GLY A 631 -15.29 -13.36 5.36
C GLY A 631 -16.06 -14.67 5.10
N GLU A 632 -17.18 -14.61 4.37
CA GLU A 632 -17.97 -15.79 3.99
C GLU A 632 -17.23 -16.64 2.94
N GLY A 633 -17.05 -17.93 3.24
CA GLY A 633 -16.35 -18.88 2.39
C GLY A 633 -17.21 -19.38 1.22
N ASN A 634 -16.57 -19.63 0.08
CA ASN A 634 -17.24 -20.06 -1.14
C ASN A 634 -16.51 -21.25 -1.78
N ARG A 635 -17.25 -22.33 -2.10
CA ARG A 635 -16.70 -23.57 -2.68
C ARG A 635 -16.19 -23.43 -4.12
N ASN A 636 -16.51 -22.33 -4.79
CA ASN A 636 -16.00 -21.99 -6.12
C ASN A 636 -14.68 -21.20 -6.06
N LEU A 637 -14.26 -20.75 -4.87
CA LEU A 637 -13.09 -19.89 -4.67
C LEU A 637 -11.80 -20.72 -4.59
N THR A 638 -11.18 -20.95 -5.74
CA THR A 638 -9.82 -21.52 -5.82
C THR A 638 -8.79 -20.40 -5.97
N SER A 639 -7.55 -20.62 -5.49
CA SER A 639 -6.47 -19.64 -5.71
C SER A 639 -6.14 -19.43 -7.19
N THR A 640 -6.24 -20.48 -8.02
CA THR A 640 -5.88 -20.44 -9.43
C THR A 640 -6.90 -19.69 -10.28
N SER A 641 -8.20 -19.98 -10.14
CA SER A 641 -9.27 -19.26 -10.86
C SER A 641 -9.66 -17.93 -10.21
N GLY A 642 -9.55 -17.81 -8.88
CA GLY A 642 -9.94 -16.64 -8.11
C GLY A 642 -8.94 -15.48 -8.21
N ALA A 643 -7.67 -15.74 -7.94
CA ALA A 643 -6.62 -14.70 -7.95
C ALA A 643 -5.56 -14.92 -9.05
N GLY A 644 -5.27 -16.17 -9.40
CA GLY A 644 -4.22 -16.55 -10.36
C GLY A 644 -4.44 -16.02 -11.77
N THR A 645 -5.67 -16.12 -12.31
CA THR A 645 -6.00 -15.59 -13.65
C THR A 645 -5.65 -14.10 -13.75
N LEU A 646 -6.23 -13.27 -12.87
CA LEU A 646 -6.01 -11.83 -12.85
C LEU A 646 -4.55 -11.44 -12.58
N LEU A 647 -3.80 -12.22 -11.78
CA LEU A 647 -2.36 -12.01 -11.59
C LEU A 647 -1.61 -12.06 -12.94
N PHE A 648 -1.88 -13.07 -13.77
CA PHE A 648 -1.23 -13.21 -15.07
C PHE A 648 -1.78 -12.25 -16.14
N ASP A 649 -3.08 -11.92 -16.09
CA ASP A 649 -3.65 -10.86 -16.94
C ASP A 649 -2.93 -9.52 -16.68
N ILE A 650 -2.71 -9.15 -15.42
CA ILE A 650 -1.96 -7.93 -15.07
C ILE A 650 -0.49 -8.02 -15.53
N PHE A 651 0.21 -9.15 -15.33
CA PHE A 651 1.58 -9.33 -15.84
C PHE A 651 1.68 -9.18 -17.37
N ASN A 652 0.61 -9.47 -18.11
CA ASN A 652 0.55 -9.30 -19.56
C ASN A 652 0.10 -7.89 -20.01
N LEU A 653 -0.44 -7.07 -19.11
CA LEU A 653 -0.73 -5.64 -19.35
C LEU A 653 0.49 -4.72 -19.08
N LEU A 654 1.46 -5.17 -18.29
CA LEU A 654 2.61 -4.35 -17.88
C LEU A 654 3.73 -4.29 -18.94
N PRO A 655 4.53 -3.20 -18.96
CA PRO A 655 5.78 -3.14 -19.72
C PRO A 655 6.74 -4.27 -19.34
N LYS A 656 7.45 -4.81 -20.33
CA LYS A 656 8.40 -5.94 -20.19
C LYS A 656 9.76 -5.53 -20.76
N ASP A 657 10.84 -5.62 -19.99
CA ASP A 657 12.21 -5.37 -20.48
C ASP A 657 12.95 -6.69 -20.81
N PRO A 658 13.21 -7.01 -22.09
CA PRO A 658 13.92 -8.23 -22.47
C PRO A 658 15.34 -8.36 -21.89
N THR A 659 15.95 -7.27 -21.43
CA THR A 659 17.28 -7.27 -20.80
C THR A 659 17.24 -7.61 -19.31
N ASN A 660 16.06 -7.54 -18.67
CA ASN A 660 15.83 -7.81 -17.25
C ASN A 660 14.86 -8.99 -17.04
N ALA A 661 14.88 -9.97 -17.96
CA ALA A 661 13.85 -11.01 -18.04
C ALA A 661 13.83 -11.98 -16.84
N TRP A 662 14.97 -12.25 -16.18
CA TRP A 662 15.04 -13.14 -15.01
C TRP A 662 16.07 -12.68 -13.96
N PHE A 663 16.02 -13.28 -12.77
CA PHE A 663 16.89 -12.97 -11.65
C PHE A 663 18.28 -13.62 -11.82
N GLU A 664 19.22 -12.91 -12.44
CA GLU A 664 20.56 -13.44 -12.67
C GLU A 664 21.40 -13.58 -11.36
N PRO A 665 22.17 -14.67 -11.22
CA PRO A 665 23.05 -14.88 -10.08
C PRO A 665 24.33 -14.04 -10.19
N ALA A 666 24.79 -13.51 -9.06
CA ALA A 666 26.08 -12.84 -8.94
C ALA A 666 27.20 -13.82 -8.61
N LEU A 667 28.43 -13.47 -8.99
CA LEU A 667 29.62 -14.23 -8.60
C LEU A 667 29.72 -14.31 -7.08
N GLY A 668 29.70 -15.52 -6.54
CA GLY A 668 29.74 -15.77 -5.10
C GLY A 668 28.38 -15.79 -4.39
N ASP A 669 27.24 -15.82 -5.08
CA ASP A 669 25.95 -16.16 -4.45
C ASP A 669 25.89 -17.64 -4.00
N PHE A 670 26.60 -18.52 -4.71
CA PHE A 670 26.52 -19.97 -4.59
C PHE A 670 27.88 -20.64 -4.40
N VAL A 671 27.85 -21.83 -3.81
CA VAL A 671 28.92 -22.83 -3.81
C VAL A 671 28.38 -24.17 -4.31
N GLU A 672 29.23 -24.95 -4.98
CA GLU A 672 28.92 -26.33 -5.36
C GLU A 672 29.08 -27.25 -4.14
N VAL A 673 28.08 -28.10 -3.89
CA VAL A 673 28.09 -29.13 -2.84
C VAL A 673 27.80 -30.50 -3.45
N GLU A 674 28.48 -31.53 -2.94
CA GLU A 674 28.19 -32.91 -3.31
C GLU A 674 27.12 -33.49 -2.37
N ILE A 675 26.03 -33.97 -2.97
CA ILE A 675 24.88 -34.56 -2.28
C ILE A 675 24.61 -35.98 -2.79
N VAL A 676 23.87 -36.76 -2.02
CA VAL A 676 23.39 -38.07 -2.45
C VAL A 676 22.07 -37.92 -3.21
N GLN A 677 21.95 -38.44 -4.44
CA GLN A 677 20.79 -38.21 -5.29
C GLN A 677 19.48 -38.77 -4.71
N SER A 678 19.55 -39.88 -3.98
CA SER A 678 18.37 -40.55 -3.41
C SER A 678 17.81 -39.91 -2.13
N THR A 679 18.54 -38.98 -1.51
CA THR A 679 18.20 -38.40 -0.19
C THR A 679 18.34 -36.87 -0.14
N GLY A 680 19.18 -36.30 -1.01
CA GLY A 680 19.52 -34.88 -1.06
C GLY A 680 20.19 -34.32 0.21
N TYR A 681 20.81 -35.18 1.01
CA TYR A 681 21.75 -34.82 2.07
C TYR A 681 23.19 -34.75 1.52
N ARG A 682 24.10 -34.11 2.26
CA ARG A 682 25.52 -34.01 1.88
C ARG A 682 26.17 -35.39 1.87
N ALA A 683 26.94 -35.67 0.81
CA ALA A 683 27.68 -36.90 0.64
C ALA A 683 28.71 -37.13 1.77
N THR A 684 29.08 -38.40 1.96
CA THR A 684 30.13 -38.83 2.90
C THR A 684 30.95 -39.96 2.28
N ARG A 685 32.04 -40.38 2.94
CA ARG A 685 32.84 -41.55 2.49
C ARG A 685 32.05 -42.88 2.40
N HIS A 686 30.85 -42.94 2.97
CA HIS A 686 30.00 -44.14 3.00
C HIS A 686 28.84 -44.10 2.00
N THR A 687 28.65 -42.98 1.28
CA THR A 687 27.52 -42.78 0.36
C THR A 687 27.88 -43.12 -1.08
N THR A 688 26.90 -43.64 -1.82
CA THR A 688 26.96 -43.90 -3.27
C THR A 688 25.96 -43.03 -4.00
N ASP A 689 25.99 -42.98 -5.35
CA ASP A 689 25.01 -42.25 -6.17
C ASP A 689 24.99 -40.73 -5.86
N THR A 690 26.15 -40.09 -5.98
CA THR A 690 26.33 -38.67 -5.67
C THR A 690 26.19 -37.76 -6.90
N VAL A 691 25.67 -36.55 -6.67
CA VAL A 691 25.50 -35.49 -7.66
C VAL A 691 25.94 -34.15 -7.08
N ARG A 692 26.30 -33.19 -7.94
CA ARG A 692 26.58 -31.81 -7.54
C ARG A 692 25.33 -30.96 -7.60
N ALA A 693 25.15 -30.11 -6.59
CA ALA A 693 24.07 -29.14 -6.49
C ALA A 693 24.57 -27.80 -5.93
N ARG A 694 23.76 -26.74 -6.04
CA ARG A 694 24.10 -25.39 -5.58
C ARG A 694 23.55 -25.13 -4.18
N ALA A 695 24.40 -24.75 -3.24
CA ALA A 695 24.01 -24.20 -1.94
C ALA A 695 24.39 -22.70 -1.85
N PRO A 696 23.73 -21.88 -1.01
CA PRO A 696 24.13 -20.49 -0.82
C PRO A 696 25.54 -20.39 -0.22
N SER A 697 26.37 -19.47 -0.70
CA SER A 697 27.78 -19.38 -0.32
C SER A 697 28.04 -19.06 1.17
N GLY A 698 27.09 -18.42 1.83
CA GLY A 698 27.14 -18.09 3.26
C GLY A 698 26.39 -19.05 4.18
N ALA A 699 25.74 -20.09 3.63
CA ALA A 699 24.98 -21.06 4.42
C ALA A 699 25.92 -22.00 5.21
N ARG A 700 25.39 -22.62 6.27
CA ARG A 700 26.15 -23.67 6.99
C ARG A 700 26.31 -24.90 6.09
N PRO A 701 27.37 -25.72 6.29
CA PRO A 701 27.52 -26.96 5.53
C PRO A 701 26.37 -27.94 5.80
N LEU A 702 25.57 -28.24 4.77
CA LEU A 702 24.43 -29.17 4.78
C LEU A 702 24.69 -30.44 5.60
N ALA A 703 23.68 -30.93 6.33
CA ALA A 703 23.78 -32.15 7.11
C ALA A 703 24.31 -33.34 6.28
N SER A 704 25.24 -34.11 6.86
CA SER A 704 25.68 -35.39 6.30
C SER A 704 24.51 -36.36 6.16
N ASP A 705 24.53 -37.21 5.13
CA ASP A 705 23.54 -38.26 4.95
C ASP A 705 23.39 -39.16 6.20
N PRO A 706 22.18 -39.28 6.79
CA PRO A 706 21.94 -40.08 7.99
C PRO A 706 21.39 -41.48 7.70
N TYR A 707 21.15 -41.81 6.42
CA TYR A 707 20.48 -43.06 6.02
C TYR A 707 21.49 -44.10 5.52
N HIS A 708 22.54 -43.69 4.81
CA HIS A 708 23.59 -44.58 4.32
C HIS A 708 24.45 -45.08 5.47
N ALA A 709 24.49 -46.40 5.65
CA ALA A 709 25.35 -47.07 6.60
C ALA A 709 26.13 -48.18 5.89
N THR A 710 27.43 -48.24 6.15
CA THR A 710 28.23 -49.42 5.82
C THR A 710 27.89 -50.53 6.82
N ILE A 711 27.52 -51.69 6.30
CA ILE A 711 27.36 -52.93 7.06
C ILE A 711 28.43 -53.92 6.62
N HIS A 712 28.84 -54.81 7.52
CA HIS A 712 29.65 -55.97 7.17
C HIS A 712 28.73 -57.15 6.88
N VAL A 713 29.00 -57.86 5.80
CA VAL A 713 28.24 -59.05 5.38
C VAL A 713 29.17 -60.23 5.13
N THR A 714 28.66 -61.45 5.22
CA THR A 714 29.35 -62.67 4.76
C THR A 714 29.73 -62.57 3.28
N LYS A 715 30.74 -63.32 2.80
CA LYS A 715 31.22 -63.31 1.40
C LYS A 715 30.16 -63.63 0.33
N ASP A 716 29.04 -64.22 0.70
CA ASP A 716 27.88 -64.48 -0.16
C ASP A 716 26.82 -63.35 -0.14
N GLY A 717 27.00 -62.34 0.72
CA GLY A 717 26.06 -61.25 0.98
C GLY A 717 24.81 -61.65 1.77
N ALA A 718 24.69 -62.90 2.23
CA ALA A 718 23.45 -63.43 2.78
C ALA A 718 23.15 -62.95 4.21
N PHE A 719 24.19 -62.77 5.04
CA PHE A 719 24.04 -62.41 6.45
C PHE A 719 24.88 -61.21 6.85
N ARG A 720 24.36 -60.40 7.78
CA ARG A 720 25.06 -59.33 8.48
C ARG A 720 25.89 -59.88 9.63
N VAL A 721 27.13 -59.38 9.75
CA VAL A 721 28.08 -59.73 10.81
C VAL A 721 28.62 -58.47 11.51
N THR A 722 29.18 -58.65 12.71
CA THR A 722 29.82 -57.61 13.52
C THR A 722 31.14 -58.12 14.11
N SER A 723 31.86 -57.24 14.80
CA SER A 723 33.10 -57.59 15.51
C SER A 723 32.95 -58.68 16.58
N GLU A 724 31.73 -59.03 16.98
CA GLU A 724 31.43 -60.09 17.95
C GLU A 724 31.36 -61.49 17.31
N CYS A 725 31.12 -61.57 15.99
CA CYS A 725 30.76 -62.81 15.29
C CYS A 725 31.46 -63.02 13.94
N TRP A 726 32.19 -62.03 13.41
CA TRP A 726 32.89 -62.16 12.13
C TRP A 726 34.15 -63.03 12.21
N VAL A 727 34.54 -63.64 11.09
CA VAL A 727 35.90 -64.19 10.91
C VAL A 727 36.73 -63.16 10.12
N PRO A 728 37.89 -62.70 10.62
CA PRO A 728 38.71 -61.71 9.93
C PRO A 728 39.10 -62.17 8.52
N GLY A 729 38.65 -61.43 7.50
CA GLY A 729 38.88 -61.72 6.08
C GLY A 729 37.70 -62.41 5.37
N GLU A 730 36.75 -63.00 6.10
CA GLU A 730 35.58 -63.71 5.52
C GLU A 730 34.30 -62.86 5.46
N TYR A 731 34.45 -61.53 5.54
CA TYR A 731 33.39 -60.55 5.35
C TYR A 731 33.72 -59.57 4.22
N ASP A 732 32.69 -58.92 3.67
CA ASP A 732 32.80 -57.76 2.78
C ASP A 732 32.06 -56.56 3.38
N GLU A 733 32.48 -55.35 3.00
CA GLU A 733 31.76 -54.11 3.32
C GLU A 733 30.70 -53.79 2.26
N GLN A 734 29.49 -53.48 2.70
CA GLN A 734 28.39 -53.06 1.80
C GLN A 734 27.69 -51.81 2.34
N THR A 735 27.60 -50.76 1.52
CA THR A 735 26.69 -49.64 1.80
C THR A 735 25.23 -50.06 1.63
N VAL A 736 24.37 -49.70 2.58
CA VAL A 736 22.91 -49.84 2.53
C VAL A 736 22.20 -48.56 2.99
N VAL A 737 21.00 -48.33 2.48
CA VAL A 737 20.13 -47.21 2.90
C VAL A 737 19.19 -47.67 4.00
N VAL A 738 19.35 -47.13 5.20
CA VAL A 738 18.59 -47.45 6.41
C VAL A 738 17.63 -46.32 6.73
N TYR A 739 16.45 -46.34 6.10
CA TYR A 739 15.39 -45.38 6.40
C TYR A 739 14.83 -45.57 7.83
N PRO A 740 14.50 -44.49 8.56
CA PRO A 740 13.79 -44.55 9.83
C PRO A 740 12.49 -45.39 9.75
N PRO A 741 12.12 -46.15 10.80
CA PRO A 741 11.02 -47.11 10.74
C PRO A 741 9.69 -46.58 10.17
N ALA A 742 9.28 -45.36 10.53
CA ALA A 742 8.05 -44.74 10.01
C ALA A 742 8.09 -44.53 8.47
N ILE A 743 9.23 -44.09 7.93
CA ILE A 743 9.44 -43.91 6.49
C ILE A 743 9.49 -45.28 5.80
N ALA A 744 10.23 -46.24 6.39
CA ALA A 744 10.33 -47.60 5.87
C ALA A 744 8.97 -48.32 5.85
N GLN A 745 8.15 -48.19 6.89
CA GLN A 745 6.79 -48.74 6.97
C GLN A 745 5.87 -48.09 5.94
N TYR A 746 5.86 -46.76 5.85
CA TYR A 746 5.04 -46.06 4.87
C TYR A 746 5.40 -46.44 3.43
N LEU A 747 6.68 -46.42 3.05
CA LEU A 747 7.13 -46.74 1.70
C LEU A 747 6.78 -48.19 1.30
N ARG A 748 6.95 -49.17 2.21
CA ARG A 748 6.52 -50.57 1.99
C ARG A 748 5.00 -50.69 1.84
N GLY A 749 4.23 -49.97 2.66
CA GLY A 749 2.76 -49.92 2.57
C GLY A 749 2.28 -49.31 1.25
N ALA A 750 2.99 -48.31 0.74
CA ALA A 750 2.78 -47.70 -0.58
C ALA A 750 3.37 -48.53 -1.75
N GLY A 751 3.74 -49.80 -1.52
CA GLY A 751 4.23 -50.71 -2.56
C GLY A 751 5.61 -50.38 -3.13
N ARG A 752 6.38 -49.46 -2.51
CA ARG A 752 7.73 -49.11 -2.98
C ARG A 752 8.74 -50.19 -2.55
N LEU A 753 9.55 -50.62 -3.51
CA LEU A 753 10.68 -51.53 -3.26
C LEU A 753 11.80 -50.79 -2.53
N ILE A 754 11.93 -51.05 -1.23
CA ILE A 754 13.15 -50.75 -0.47
C ILE A 754 14.07 -51.97 -0.60
N ARG A 755 15.36 -51.77 -0.88
CA ARG A 755 16.36 -52.86 -0.82
C ARG A 755 16.37 -53.43 0.61
N PRO A 756 16.08 -54.72 0.84
CA PRO A 756 16.11 -55.28 2.18
C PRO A 756 17.54 -55.23 2.72
N ILE A 757 17.66 -54.96 4.03
CA ILE A 757 18.91 -55.15 4.76
C ILE A 757 19.06 -56.65 5.02
N PRO A 758 20.23 -57.28 4.82
CA PRO A 758 20.43 -58.68 5.13
C PRO A 758 20.07 -59.02 6.59
N PRO A 759 19.51 -60.21 6.86
CA PRO A 759 19.31 -60.71 8.22
C PRO A 759 20.63 -60.78 8.97
N VAL A 760 20.59 -60.69 10.30
CA VAL A 760 21.76 -60.93 11.15
C VAL A 760 22.13 -62.43 11.09
N ALA A 761 23.42 -62.76 11.09
CA ALA A 761 23.88 -64.15 11.18
C ALA A 761 23.35 -64.82 12.47
N PRO A 762 22.94 -66.11 12.46
CA PRO A 762 22.24 -66.73 13.59
C PRO A 762 22.95 -66.63 14.95
N ASP A 763 24.28 -66.75 14.95
CA ASP A 763 25.13 -66.72 16.15
C ASP A 763 25.61 -65.30 16.52
N CYS A 764 25.03 -64.26 15.91
CA CYS A 764 25.50 -62.87 16.01
C CYS A 764 24.46 -61.97 16.71
N ILE A 765 24.91 -61.17 17.68
CA ILE A 765 24.06 -60.19 18.37
C ILE A 765 24.23 -58.83 17.69
N VAL A 766 23.11 -58.16 17.37
CA VAL A 766 23.11 -56.81 16.82
C VAL A 766 21.92 -56.02 17.35
N THR A 767 22.15 -55.20 18.37
CA THR A 767 21.24 -54.11 18.73
C THR A 767 21.34 -52.97 17.72
N ASP A 768 20.18 -52.46 17.29
CA ASP A 768 20.04 -51.39 16.31
C ASP A 768 18.86 -50.51 16.73
N SER A 769 19.17 -49.37 17.33
CA SER A 769 18.19 -48.38 17.79
C SER A 769 17.34 -47.74 16.67
N ARG A 770 17.58 -48.11 15.40
CA ARG A 770 16.78 -47.73 14.23
C ARG A 770 15.88 -48.86 13.72
N ALA A 771 15.79 -50.00 14.40
CA ALA A 771 14.88 -51.09 14.05
C ALA A 771 13.40 -50.77 14.41
N VAL A 772 13.19 -50.07 15.52
CA VAL A 772 11.87 -49.78 16.12
C VAL A 772 11.74 -48.30 16.43
N ALA A 773 10.55 -47.73 16.26
CA ALA A 773 10.22 -46.39 16.75
C ALA A 773 8.74 -46.27 17.13
N ILE A 774 8.43 -45.53 18.19
CA ILE A 774 7.05 -45.07 18.47
C ILE A 774 6.76 -43.88 17.55
N THR A 775 5.63 -43.92 16.86
CA THR A 775 5.23 -42.90 15.87
C THR A 775 4.09 -42.00 16.37
N TYR A 776 3.30 -42.48 17.34
CA TYR A 776 2.38 -41.66 18.12
C TYR A 776 2.06 -42.36 19.46
N PRO A 777 1.97 -41.62 20.59
CA PRO A 777 2.34 -40.22 20.74
C PRO A 777 3.86 -40.02 20.69
N THR A 778 4.29 -38.79 20.40
CA THR A 778 5.70 -38.42 20.53
C THR A 778 6.06 -38.25 22.01
N ASP A 779 7.34 -38.44 22.35
CA ASP A 779 7.84 -38.11 23.67
C ASP A 779 7.56 -36.64 24.04
N GLY A 780 7.23 -36.39 25.31
CA GLY A 780 6.82 -35.09 25.84
C GLY A 780 5.42 -34.61 25.40
N ALA A 781 4.64 -35.38 24.64
CA ALA A 781 3.35 -34.91 24.12
C ALA A 781 2.32 -34.64 25.22
N ARG A 782 1.65 -33.47 25.16
CA ARG A 782 0.37 -33.23 25.87
C ARG A 782 -0.80 -33.58 24.94
N ILE A 783 -1.72 -34.38 25.43
CA ILE A 783 -2.81 -35.00 24.66
C ILE A 783 -4.14 -34.66 25.33
N PHE A 784 -5.10 -34.24 24.53
CA PHE A 784 -6.48 -34.00 24.97
C PHE A 784 -7.37 -35.06 24.30
N LEU A 785 -7.99 -35.91 25.11
CA LEU A 785 -8.92 -36.92 24.62
C LEU A 785 -10.31 -36.27 24.52
N PRO A 786 -10.94 -36.23 23.33
CA PRO A 786 -12.30 -35.73 23.20
C PRO A 786 -13.28 -36.68 23.88
N ARG A 787 -14.44 -36.13 24.27
CA ARG A 787 -15.59 -36.93 24.72
C ARG A 787 -16.63 -37.05 23.63
N ASP A 788 -17.25 -38.21 23.55
CA ASP A 788 -18.44 -38.41 22.73
C ASP A 788 -19.69 -37.83 23.42
N LEU A 789 -20.82 -37.80 22.70
CA LEU A 789 -22.06 -37.14 23.13
C LEU A 789 -22.71 -37.77 24.38
N ASP A 790 -22.27 -38.96 24.78
CA ASP A 790 -22.66 -39.65 26.02
C ASP A 790 -21.73 -39.34 27.21
N GLY A 791 -20.64 -38.61 26.98
CA GLY A 791 -19.64 -38.25 27.99
C GLY A 791 -18.51 -39.28 28.16
N THR A 792 -18.50 -40.38 27.41
CA THR A 792 -17.36 -41.32 27.37
C THR A 792 -16.14 -40.64 26.76
N THR A 793 -14.94 -41.01 27.20
CA THR A 793 -13.67 -40.41 26.75
C THR A 793 -13.03 -41.32 25.71
N GLN A 794 -12.67 -40.80 24.53
CA GLN A 794 -12.15 -41.63 23.45
C GLN A 794 -10.76 -42.20 23.74
N ASN A 795 -10.56 -43.47 23.38
CA ASN A 795 -9.28 -44.17 23.53
C ASN A 795 -8.14 -43.49 22.76
N ILE A 796 -6.95 -43.44 23.37
CA ILE A 796 -5.73 -43.08 22.64
C ILE A 796 -5.30 -44.25 21.74
N VAL A 797 -5.13 -43.98 20.45
CA VAL A 797 -4.64 -44.95 19.46
C VAL A 797 -3.12 -44.77 19.30
N VAL A 798 -2.37 -45.47 20.13
CA VAL A 798 -0.89 -45.49 20.13
C VAL A 798 -0.39 -46.29 18.93
N ARG A 799 0.71 -45.84 18.33
CA ARG A 799 1.31 -46.41 17.10
C ARG A 799 2.82 -46.50 17.20
N ALA A 800 3.36 -47.59 16.66
CA ALA A 800 4.78 -47.82 16.46
C ALA A 800 5.06 -48.25 15.02
N ALA A 801 6.34 -48.31 14.66
CA ALA A 801 6.83 -48.76 13.38
C ALA A 801 8.01 -49.71 13.59
N HIS A 802 7.94 -50.90 12.99
CA HIS A 802 9.04 -51.85 12.90
C HIS A 802 9.63 -51.81 11.48
N ARG A 803 10.97 -51.84 11.36
CA ARG A 803 11.68 -51.76 10.07
C ARG A 803 11.36 -52.93 9.13
N ASP A 804 11.31 -54.14 9.66
CA ASP A 804 11.09 -55.37 8.89
C ASP A 804 9.59 -55.73 8.80
N ARG A 805 9.17 -56.58 7.85
CA ARG A 805 7.75 -56.68 7.41
C ARG A 805 6.86 -57.62 8.27
N GLY A 806 7.41 -58.19 9.34
CA GLY A 806 6.69 -59.06 10.28
C GLY A 806 7.42 -59.22 11.61
N GLY A 807 8.17 -58.19 12.03
CA GLY A 807 8.87 -58.20 13.31
C GLY A 807 7.90 -57.88 14.43
N ALA A 808 7.69 -58.82 15.35
CA ALA A 808 6.75 -58.63 16.44
C ALA A 808 7.25 -57.59 17.44
N LEU A 809 6.38 -56.65 17.81
CA LEU A 809 6.60 -55.68 18.89
C LEU A 809 5.83 -56.09 20.14
N PHE A 810 6.54 -56.19 21.26
CA PHE A 810 6.01 -56.44 22.61
C PHE A 810 5.78 -55.09 23.30
N TRP A 811 4.54 -54.85 23.75
CA TRP A 811 4.11 -53.54 24.25
C TRP A 811 4.07 -53.50 25.76
N TYR A 812 4.53 -52.39 26.33
CA TYR A 812 4.48 -52.10 27.76
C TYR A 812 3.88 -50.70 27.98
N LEU A 813 2.97 -50.58 28.94
CA LEU A 813 2.36 -49.32 29.39
C LEU A 813 2.66 -49.16 30.88
N ASN A 814 3.31 -48.07 31.28
CA ASN A 814 3.74 -47.81 32.67
C ASN A 814 4.46 -49.04 33.26
N ASP A 815 5.39 -49.60 32.48
CA ASP A 815 6.18 -50.82 32.73
C ASP A 815 5.38 -52.15 32.81
N GLU A 816 4.05 -52.13 32.68
CA GLU A 816 3.20 -53.33 32.61
C GLU A 816 3.06 -53.87 31.17
N TYR A 817 3.22 -55.17 30.98
CA TYR A 817 3.16 -55.82 29.66
C TYR A 817 1.71 -56.01 29.15
N VAL A 818 1.44 -55.47 27.95
CA VAL A 818 0.10 -55.39 27.34
C VAL A 818 -0.12 -56.43 26.23
N GLY A 819 0.94 -57.11 25.77
CA GLY A 819 0.90 -58.10 24.69
C GLY A 819 1.60 -57.67 23.38
N PRO A 820 1.65 -58.56 22.37
CA PRO A 820 2.37 -58.31 21.12
C PRO A 820 1.52 -57.65 20.01
N THR A 821 2.16 -57.17 18.94
CA THR A 821 1.57 -56.98 17.59
C THR A 821 2.58 -57.34 16.50
N GLU A 822 2.13 -57.91 15.37
CA GLU A 822 3.04 -58.46 14.33
C GLU A 822 3.01 -57.74 12.97
N SER A 823 2.01 -56.90 12.70
CA SER A 823 1.81 -56.29 11.36
C SER A 823 1.29 -54.86 11.41
N ASP A 824 0.07 -54.65 11.91
CA ASP A 824 -0.39 -53.33 12.35
C ASP A 824 0.11 -53.09 13.78
N HIS A 825 1.16 -52.27 13.90
CA HIS A 825 1.74 -51.91 15.19
C HIS A 825 0.97 -50.75 15.84
N THR A 826 -0.33 -50.95 15.99
CA THR A 826 -1.28 -50.01 16.58
C THR A 826 -1.97 -50.66 17.78
N ARG A 827 -2.13 -49.93 18.89
CA ARG A 827 -2.93 -50.34 20.05
C ARG A 827 -3.76 -49.19 20.59
N ALA A 828 -5.04 -49.47 20.86
CA ALA A 828 -5.92 -48.55 21.55
C ALA A 828 -5.81 -48.75 23.07
N PHE A 829 -5.79 -47.65 23.83
CA PHE A 829 -5.78 -47.65 25.29
C PHE A 829 -6.83 -46.67 25.82
N GLU A 830 -7.54 -47.07 26.86
CA GLU A 830 -8.30 -46.15 27.72
C GLU A 830 -7.36 -45.67 28.82
N LEU A 831 -7.07 -44.36 28.89
CA LEU A 831 -6.13 -43.80 29.87
C LEU A 831 -6.78 -42.67 30.68
N PRO A 832 -6.61 -42.64 32.01
CA PRO A 832 -7.00 -41.50 32.83
C PRO A 832 -6.09 -40.30 32.56
N ALA A 833 -6.51 -39.11 33.01
CA ALA A 833 -5.65 -37.94 33.03
C ALA A 833 -4.42 -38.17 33.93
N GLY A 834 -3.25 -37.77 33.46
CA GLY A 834 -1.96 -38.06 34.10
C GLY A 834 -0.84 -38.27 33.09
N THR A 835 0.37 -38.55 33.59
CA THR A 835 1.54 -38.89 32.77
C THR A 835 1.65 -40.40 32.62
N HIS A 836 1.86 -40.86 31.39
CA HIS A 836 1.98 -42.27 31.01
C HIS A 836 3.23 -42.49 30.17
N THR A 837 3.81 -43.68 30.26
CA THR A 837 4.96 -44.09 29.43
C THR A 837 4.57 -45.31 28.62
N ILE A 838 4.81 -45.30 27.31
CA ILE A 838 4.71 -46.49 26.48
C ILE A 838 6.11 -46.92 26.04
N ALA A 839 6.39 -48.22 26.11
CA ALA A 839 7.58 -48.84 25.56
C ALA A 839 7.20 -49.97 24.59
N VAL A 840 8.03 -50.16 23.56
CA VAL A 840 7.95 -51.28 22.62
C VAL A 840 9.31 -51.92 22.45
N ILE A 841 9.35 -53.25 22.47
CA ILE A 841 10.57 -54.05 22.33
C ILE A 841 10.36 -55.08 21.20
N ASP A 842 11.35 -55.32 20.34
CA ASP A 842 11.29 -56.39 19.34
C ASP A 842 11.87 -57.74 19.85
N ARG A 843 11.87 -58.77 18.99
CA ARG A 843 12.44 -60.10 19.29
C ARG A 843 13.98 -60.12 19.45
N HIS A 844 14.66 -59.00 19.19
CA HIS A 844 16.11 -58.84 19.27
C HIS A 844 16.54 -57.87 20.40
N GLY A 845 15.61 -57.40 21.22
CA GLY A 845 15.88 -56.46 22.31
C GLY A 845 16.00 -55.00 21.90
N ASN A 846 15.59 -54.63 20.68
CA ASN A 846 15.56 -53.24 20.24
C ASN A 846 14.35 -52.54 20.83
N THR A 847 14.60 -51.56 21.70
CA THR A 847 13.57 -50.85 22.48
C THR A 847 13.37 -49.43 22.00
N ALA A 848 12.11 -48.97 21.95
CA ALA A 848 11.75 -47.55 21.86
C ALA A 848 10.77 -47.18 22.98
N THR A 849 10.92 -45.98 23.54
CA THR A 849 10.13 -45.45 24.67
C THR A 849 9.60 -44.05 24.36
N ALA A 850 8.38 -43.73 24.83
CA ALA A 850 7.85 -42.37 24.82
C ALA A 850 6.98 -42.10 26.05
N SER A 851 7.27 -41.01 26.75
CA SER A 851 6.49 -40.48 27.88
C SER A 851 5.58 -39.36 27.39
N PHE A 852 4.32 -39.37 27.79
CA PHE A 852 3.32 -38.40 27.37
C PHE A 852 2.31 -38.11 28.49
N HIS A 853 1.54 -37.04 28.35
CA HIS A 853 0.62 -36.58 29.37
C HIS A 853 -0.79 -36.38 28.81
N VAL A 854 -1.74 -37.14 29.33
CA VAL A 854 -3.17 -36.99 29.06
C VAL A 854 -3.69 -35.89 29.99
N ALA A 855 -4.08 -34.75 29.42
CA ALA A 855 -4.54 -33.60 30.21
C ALA A 855 -5.99 -33.81 30.68
N SER A 856 -6.29 -33.31 31.89
CA SER A 856 -7.64 -33.30 32.44
C SER A 856 -8.50 -32.16 31.86
N HIS A 857 -9.82 -32.27 31.97
CA HIS A 857 -10.74 -31.17 31.60
C HIS A 857 -10.62 -29.91 32.48
N ALA A 858 -9.90 -29.97 33.61
CA ALA A 858 -9.60 -28.80 34.44
C ALA A 858 -8.32 -28.06 34.01
N GLU A 859 -7.60 -28.57 33.00
CA GLU A 859 -6.42 -27.98 32.37
C GLU A 859 -6.70 -27.45 30.95
N GLN A 860 -7.98 -27.25 30.62
CA GLN A 860 -8.49 -26.64 29.37
C GLN A 860 -8.97 -25.20 29.65
#